data_AF-A0A6P2IJR3-F1
#
_entry.id   AF-A0A6P2IJR3-F1
#
_cell.length_a   1.000
_cell.length_b   1.000
_cell.length_c   1.000
_cell.angle_alpha   90.00
_cell.angle_beta   90.00
_cell.angle_gamma   90.00
#
_symmetry.space_group_name_H-M   'P 1'
#
loop_
_entity.id
_entity.type
_entity.pdbx_description
1 polymer ?
#
loop_
_entity_poly.entity_id
_entity_poly.type
_entity_poly.pdbx_seq_one_letter_code
_entity_poly.pdbx_strand_id
1 'polypeptide(L)'
;MNDNFRNLIPDALKNVKLSRNSLPPTRDTKQLPYGSLDAGQFELFCCELLNRNIERDGMKSRIIRIEPLAGDGKKQYGADIFVETANQEDSWVELFEVKRVEKFDRSVFRTAADRFAKNREKWGYDIRKFVVISSERLDADLIIDMKSHPDRHSVPGVAIDIWSATKLDQMLSGCESLVFKYFHPVWTEILFGEKAREHYEKYGIYEFNESSSWMNYDGPSEVEIGDTVTIRNDHVKIYGFLPTLRSGSASCLVELRNGRFSHVLMTLNHRDLVERYFVNPGAPLDNDLRDFLLPYYGEPSMWFCDIGNCRLKISEAEARNLCNAFDRYAARYMKRLQAHEAIWRSEAFSIYEGIGSAVPLMTVNRGLWRVLLAFANAHDVFKTDTEWSMFESSGTAYLKVMTRQQSERFDPGFHVFIRPTKADPLCQSFEYPDTDVLLAWCPPQDFGLNQFEEKVGPRYYWDVATTYEWMVDELIPAALKWDQSKQHQPVRWKIFKRGKSKARNHPESFDINNYIRSCRHGKIENTGDIDTAEKLLTVTRRLQSFFSSRRSTVYVSRENYKLAFSALGTVIEYSSCDNFGYLHGNLDYLKNARDMPSLTRAVIEHAAAWNDYCANNFKMDHLFRCFDAVLDSGTCRLNAVEIRDVAKQLDPLVQLMRQVQLLDRQQKRLAAPH
;
A
#
# COMPACT_ATOMS: atom_id res chain seq x y z
N MET A 1 4.21 10.75 36.18
CA MET A 1 5.65 11.08 36.15
C MET A 1 6.38 9.78 36.36
N ASN A 2 6.75 9.10 35.27
CA ASN A 2 7.61 7.92 35.34
C ASN A 2 9.05 8.44 35.46
N ASP A 3 9.58 8.46 36.67
CA ASP A 3 11.02 8.52 36.83
C ASP A 3 11.59 7.30 36.09
N ASN A 4 12.32 7.58 35.01
CA ASN A 4 12.86 6.57 34.12
C ASN A 4 13.75 5.64 34.97
N PHE A 5 13.39 4.37 35.16
CA PHE A 5 14.11 3.39 35.99
C PHE A 5 15.63 3.41 35.73
N ARG A 6 16.04 3.67 34.48
CA ARG A 6 17.45 3.85 34.09
C ARG A 6 18.21 4.96 34.84
N ASN A 7 17.51 6.01 35.27
CA ASN A 7 18.07 7.12 36.05
C ASN A 7 18.30 6.73 37.52
N LEU A 8 17.57 5.73 38.03
CA LEU A 8 17.73 5.20 39.39
C LEU A 8 18.89 4.19 39.48
N ILE A 9 19.28 3.58 38.36
CA ILE A 9 20.43 2.67 38.32
C ILE A 9 21.72 3.49 38.60
N PRO A 10 22.50 3.12 39.63
CA PRO A 10 23.78 3.75 39.94
C PRO A 10 24.81 3.49 38.83
N ASP A 11 25.79 4.40 38.67
CA ASP A 11 26.80 4.27 37.60
C ASP A 11 27.64 2.99 37.71
N ALA A 12 27.87 2.49 38.93
CA ALA A 12 28.51 1.21 39.17
C ALA A 12 27.77 0.04 38.48
N LEU A 13 26.43 0.06 38.50
CA LEU A 13 25.60 -0.96 37.85
C LEU A 13 25.39 -0.70 36.35
N LYS A 14 25.34 0.57 35.92
CA LYS A 14 25.26 0.92 34.48
C LYS A 14 26.46 0.41 33.69
N ASN A 15 27.63 0.37 34.31
CA ASN A 15 28.89 -0.01 33.67
C ASN A 15 29.23 -1.51 33.84
N VAL A 16 28.33 -2.32 34.41
CA VAL A 16 28.53 -3.77 34.52
C VAL A 16 28.64 -4.39 33.13
N LYS A 17 29.77 -5.04 32.86
CA LYS A 17 29.98 -5.77 31.60
C LYS A 17 29.19 -7.08 31.65
N LEU A 18 28.28 -7.29 30.70
CA LEU A 18 27.52 -8.53 30.58
C LEU A 18 28.37 -9.65 29.95
N SER A 19 28.37 -10.82 30.58
CA SER A 19 29.03 -12.05 30.12
C SER A 19 28.01 -13.19 30.10
N ARG A 20 27.87 -13.85 28.95
CA ARG A 20 26.81 -14.85 28.70
C ARG A 20 27.39 -16.24 28.47
N ASN A 21 28.32 -16.67 29.34
CA ASN A 21 29.22 -17.77 29.00
C ASN A 21 28.74 -19.15 29.45
N SER A 22 27.72 -19.22 30.31
CA SER A 22 27.27 -20.47 30.91
C SER A 22 26.24 -21.17 30.03
N LEU A 23 26.68 -22.23 29.36
CA LEU A 23 25.80 -23.13 28.61
C LEU A 23 24.99 -24.02 29.56
N PRO A 24 23.78 -24.45 29.15
CA PRO A 24 23.04 -25.47 29.85
C PRO A 24 23.79 -26.82 29.79
N PRO A 25 23.84 -27.57 30.90
CA PRO A 25 24.51 -28.87 30.92
C PRO A 25 23.78 -29.92 30.07
N THR A 26 22.46 -29.82 29.93
CA THR A 26 21.62 -30.64 29.04
C THR A 26 20.46 -29.84 28.47
N ARG A 27 19.85 -30.33 27.38
CA ARG A 27 18.63 -29.71 26.80
C ARG A 27 17.40 -29.80 27.72
N ASP A 28 17.39 -30.73 28.67
CA ASP A 28 16.29 -30.88 29.64
C ASP A 28 16.41 -29.94 30.86
N THR A 29 17.52 -29.20 30.95
CA THR A 29 17.76 -28.30 32.10
C THR A 29 16.86 -27.07 32.01
N LYS A 30 15.86 -26.97 32.90
CA LYS A 30 14.93 -25.82 32.97
C LYS A 30 15.34 -24.76 34.01
N GLN A 31 16.57 -24.82 34.50
CA GLN A 31 17.01 -24.10 35.69
C GLN A 31 18.13 -23.13 35.32
N LEU A 32 17.94 -21.84 35.58
CA LEU A 32 18.94 -20.85 35.21
C LEU A 32 20.13 -20.85 36.18
N PRO A 33 21.37 -20.70 35.66
CA PRO A 33 22.57 -20.73 36.47
C PRO A 33 22.84 -19.36 37.11
N TYR A 34 21.96 -18.86 37.99
CA TYR A 34 22.14 -17.53 38.60
C TYR A 34 23.50 -17.35 39.28
N GLY A 35 24.04 -18.41 39.88
CA GLY A 35 25.37 -18.41 40.48
C GLY A 35 26.52 -18.19 39.48
N SER A 36 26.31 -18.34 38.17
CA SER A 36 27.35 -18.05 37.17
C SER A 36 27.44 -16.57 36.82
N LEU A 37 26.45 -15.76 37.18
CA LEU A 37 26.52 -14.31 37.03
C LEU A 37 27.52 -13.75 38.05
N ASP A 38 28.29 -12.74 37.65
CA ASP A 38 29.05 -11.97 38.63
C ASP A 38 28.10 -11.18 39.54
N ALA A 39 28.62 -10.70 40.68
CA ALA A 39 27.78 -10.07 41.69
C ALA A 39 27.03 -8.83 41.16
N GLY A 40 27.68 -8.00 40.34
CA GLY A 40 27.06 -6.81 39.75
C GLY A 40 26.03 -7.16 38.67
N GLN A 41 26.29 -8.21 37.87
CA GLN A 41 25.31 -8.74 36.91
C GLN A 41 24.07 -9.28 37.61
N PHE A 42 24.25 -10.05 38.68
CA PHE A 42 23.14 -10.63 39.44
C PHE A 42 22.30 -9.55 40.12
N GLU A 43 22.96 -8.53 40.69
CA GLU A 43 22.29 -7.37 41.29
C GLU A 43 21.48 -6.58 40.26
N LEU A 44 22.08 -6.26 39.11
CA LEU A 44 21.38 -5.57 38.03
C LEU A 44 20.21 -6.41 37.47
N PHE A 45 20.40 -7.72 37.32
CA PHE A 45 19.35 -8.65 36.92
C PHE A 45 18.17 -8.61 37.90
N CYS A 46 18.42 -8.63 39.21
CA CYS A 46 17.36 -8.56 40.22
C CYS A 46 16.62 -7.23 40.17
N CYS A 47 17.33 -6.11 39.95
CA CYS A 47 16.71 -4.79 39.78
C CYS A 47 15.75 -4.77 38.58
N GLU A 48 16.19 -5.28 37.43
CA GLU A 48 15.38 -5.31 36.21
C GLU A 48 14.20 -6.27 36.33
N LEU A 49 14.40 -7.45 36.92
CA LEU A 49 13.33 -8.43 37.15
C LEU A 49 12.25 -7.87 38.09
N LEU A 50 12.65 -7.19 39.16
CA LEU A 50 11.72 -6.59 40.11
C LEU A 50 10.93 -5.46 39.46
N ASN A 51 11.59 -4.58 38.70
CA ASN A 51 10.92 -3.51 37.95
C ASN A 51 9.86 -4.07 36.98
N ARG A 52 10.19 -5.15 36.26
CA ARG A 52 9.25 -5.82 35.35
C ARG A 52 8.03 -6.41 36.04
N ASN A 53 8.24 -7.06 37.18
CA ASN A 53 7.14 -7.64 37.94
C ASN A 53 6.24 -6.53 38.50
N ILE A 54 6.82 -5.41 38.98
CA ILE A 54 6.06 -4.23 39.43
C ILE A 54 5.21 -3.64 38.29
N GLU A 55 5.78 -3.46 37.10
CA GLU A 55 5.07 -2.94 35.92
C GLU A 55 3.87 -3.83 35.53
N ARG A 56 4.01 -5.15 35.66
CA ARG A 56 2.97 -6.13 35.30
C ARG A 56 1.88 -6.23 36.36
N ASP A 57 2.23 -6.21 37.64
CA ASP A 57 1.30 -6.45 38.74
C ASP A 57 0.30 -5.29 38.94
N GLY A 58 0.49 -4.16 38.24
CA GLY A 58 -0.46 -3.04 38.18
C GLY A 58 -0.71 -2.32 39.50
N MET A 59 0.02 -2.70 40.56
CA MET A 59 0.01 -2.02 41.85
C MET A 59 0.65 -0.63 41.72
N LYS A 60 0.28 0.31 42.59
CA LYS A 60 1.01 1.59 42.74
C LYS A 60 2.34 1.35 43.46
N SER A 61 3.15 0.46 42.92
CA SER A 61 4.50 0.18 43.38
C SER A 61 5.50 0.80 42.41
N ARG A 62 6.62 1.29 42.91
CA ARG A 62 7.75 1.76 42.09
C ARG A 62 9.06 1.64 42.85
N ILE A 63 10.13 1.37 42.13
CA ILE A 63 11.48 1.48 42.69
C ILE A 63 11.74 2.96 42.91
N ILE A 64 12.14 3.33 44.14
CA ILE A 64 12.47 4.72 44.50
C ILE A 64 13.96 4.94 44.70
N ARG A 65 14.71 3.86 44.96
CA ARG A 65 16.16 3.94 45.23
C ARG A 65 16.84 2.59 45.02
N ILE A 66 18.07 2.63 44.49
CA ILE A 66 18.98 1.49 44.37
C ILE A 66 20.33 1.89 44.98
N GLU A 67 20.87 1.07 45.88
CA GLU A 67 22.19 1.23 46.49
C GLU A 67 23.09 0.07 46.03
N PRO A 68 24.05 0.28 45.11
CA PRO A 68 24.79 -0.80 44.49
C PRO A 68 25.83 -1.38 45.45
N LEU A 69 26.21 -2.66 45.29
CA LEU A 69 27.36 -3.27 45.99
C LEU A 69 28.62 -2.38 45.91
N ALA A 70 29.18 -2.07 47.08
CA ALA A 70 30.13 -1.00 47.36
C ALA A 70 31.17 -0.67 46.26
N GLY A 71 31.12 0.56 45.74
CA GLY A 71 32.14 1.17 44.88
C GLY A 71 32.80 2.46 45.42
N ASP A 72 32.10 3.29 46.22
CA ASP A 72 32.56 4.67 46.50
C ASP A 72 32.46 5.09 47.99
N GLY A 73 32.99 4.29 48.92
CA GLY A 73 33.18 4.72 50.32
C GLY A 73 31.92 5.09 51.12
N LYS A 74 30.71 4.90 50.58
CA LYS A 74 29.44 5.10 51.28
C LYS A 74 29.11 3.88 52.14
N LYS A 75 28.74 4.12 53.41
CA LYS A 75 28.28 3.06 54.33
C LYS A 75 26.97 2.49 53.82
N GLN A 76 27.00 1.26 53.31
CA GLN A 76 25.79 0.49 53.02
C GLN A 76 25.16 0.02 54.33
N TYR A 77 23.87 0.26 54.49
CA TYR A 77 23.13 -0.10 55.70
C TYR A 77 22.44 -1.48 55.60
N GLY A 78 22.61 -2.20 54.48
CA GLY A 78 22.13 -3.58 54.31
C GLY A 78 20.80 -3.73 53.58
N ALA A 79 20.50 -2.86 52.61
CA ALA A 79 19.48 -3.07 51.59
C ALA A 79 19.96 -2.47 50.27
N ASP A 80 19.77 -3.18 49.16
CA ASP A 80 20.26 -2.81 47.84
C ASP A 80 19.15 -2.17 46.97
N ILE A 81 17.88 -2.57 47.14
CA ILE A 81 16.75 -2.03 46.35
C ILE A 81 15.61 -1.61 47.28
N PHE A 82 15.04 -0.42 47.01
CA PHE A 82 13.95 0.17 47.77
C PHE A 82 12.74 0.34 46.85
N VAL A 83 11.64 -0.31 47.20
CA VAL A 83 10.38 -0.24 46.47
C VAL A 83 9.35 0.45 47.34
N GLU A 84 8.82 1.58 46.87
CA GLU A 84 7.64 2.20 47.45
C GLU A 84 6.41 1.46 46.94
N THR A 85 5.51 1.07 47.84
CA THR A 85 4.23 0.47 47.52
C THR A 85 3.13 1.29 48.17
N ALA A 86 2.10 1.63 47.41
CA ALA A 86 0.96 2.40 47.89
C ALA A 86 -0.37 1.73 47.55
N ASN A 87 -1.35 1.97 48.41
CA ASN A 87 -2.76 1.71 48.12
C ASN A 87 -3.53 3.05 48.06
N GLN A 88 -4.86 3.06 48.26
CA GLN A 88 -5.63 4.30 48.22
C GLN A 88 -5.46 5.17 49.48
N GLU A 89 -5.02 4.58 50.60
CA GLU A 89 -5.04 5.20 51.92
C GLU A 89 -3.64 5.37 52.52
N ASP A 90 -2.64 4.65 52.02
CA ASP A 90 -1.33 4.52 52.68
C ASP A 90 -0.19 4.17 51.70
N SER A 91 1.05 4.46 52.10
CA SER A 91 2.27 4.16 51.35
C SER A 91 3.39 3.67 52.28
N TRP A 92 4.04 2.57 51.92
CA TRP A 92 5.15 1.99 52.67
C TRP A 92 6.31 1.60 51.74
N VAL A 93 7.44 1.21 52.32
CA VAL A 93 8.62 0.75 51.59
C VAL A 93 8.89 -0.73 51.85
N GLU A 94 9.15 -1.46 50.78
CA GLU A 94 9.71 -2.81 50.78
C GLU A 94 11.19 -2.73 50.43
N LEU A 95 12.02 -3.43 51.20
CA LEU A 95 13.47 -3.44 51.03
C LEU A 95 13.94 -4.81 50.54
N PHE A 96 14.90 -4.81 49.63
CA PHE A 96 15.49 -6.02 49.07
C PHE A 96 17.01 -5.97 49.20
N GLU A 97 17.59 -7.02 49.77
CA GLU A 97 19.04 -7.26 49.83
C GLU A 97 19.39 -8.40 48.88
N VAL A 98 20.31 -8.17 47.96
CA VAL A 98 20.74 -9.13 46.94
C VAL A 98 22.02 -9.85 47.39
N LYS A 99 21.99 -11.18 47.38
CA LYS A 99 23.12 -12.04 47.75
C LYS A 99 23.45 -13.04 46.65
N ARG A 100 24.52 -12.73 45.91
CA ARG A 100 25.22 -13.71 45.08
C ARG A 100 26.23 -14.46 45.94
N VAL A 101 25.87 -15.65 46.41
CA VAL A 101 26.74 -16.50 47.24
C VAL A 101 26.82 -17.92 46.68
N GLU A 102 27.94 -18.59 46.92
CA GLU A 102 28.10 -20.01 46.56
C GLU A 102 27.27 -20.94 47.46
N LYS A 103 27.11 -20.54 48.73
CA LYS A 103 26.26 -21.20 49.71
C LYS A 103 25.60 -20.17 50.63
N PHE A 104 24.29 -20.23 50.69
CA PHE A 104 23.37 -19.39 51.45
C PHE A 104 22.82 -20.23 52.58
N ASP A 105 23.22 -19.88 53.80
CA ASP A 105 22.85 -20.62 55.01
C ASP A 105 22.23 -19.69 56.07
N ARG A 106 21.93 -20.27 57.24
CA ARG A 106 21.40 -19.55 58.40
C ARG A 106 22.27 -18.36 58.79
N SER A 107 23.59 -18.45 58.66
CA SER A 107 24.52 -17.38 59.05
C SER A 107 24.42 -16.18 58.11
N VAL A 108 24.37 -16.44 56.79
CA VAL A 108 24.24 -15.39 55.76
C VAL A 108 22.92 -14.63 55.94
N PHE A 109 21.81 -15.36 56.09
CA PHE A 109 20.51 -14.74 56.31
C PHE A 109 20.44 -13.96 57.62
N ARG A 110 20.94 -14.52 58.73
CA ARG A 110 21.00 -13.83 60.03
C ARG A 110 21.79 -12.54 59.94
N THR A 111 22.95 -12.57 59.28
CA THR A 111 23.78 -11.37 59.10
C THR A 111 23.05 -10.26 58.36
N ALA A 112 22.28 -10.61 57.31
CA ALA A 112 21.46 -9.66 56.57
C ALA A 112 20.31 -9.10 57.44
N ALA A 113 19.59 -9.98 58.14
CA ALA A 113 18.48 -9.60 59.02
C ALA A 113 18.94 -8.73 60.22
N ASP A 114 20.07 -9.06 60.84
CA ASP A 114 20.67 -8.27 61.92
C ASP A 114 21.11 -6.89 61.45
N ARG A 115 21.71 -6.83 60.26
CA ARG A 115 22.12 -5.57 59.65
C ARG A 115 20.90 -4.70 59.34
N PHE A 116 19.83 -5.29 58.82
CA PHE A 116 18.56 -4.62 58.62
C PHE A 116 17.98 -4.09 59.94
N ALA A 117 17.84 -4.95 60.96
CA ALA A 117 17.27 -4.57 62.25
C ALA A 117 18.06 -3.42 62.92
N LYS A 118 19.40 -3.45 62.85
CA LYS A 118 20.27 -2.41 63.41
C LYS A 118 20.17 -1.06 62.70
N ASN A 119 19.82 -1.04 61.42
CA ASN A 119 19.83 0.18 60.62
C ASN A 119 18.43 0.66 60.21
N ARG A 120 17.37 -0.07 60.54
CA ARG A 120 15.97 0.24 60.17
C ARG A 120 15.61 1.72 60.33
N GLU A 121 15.86 2.25 61.52
CA GLU A 121 15.50 3.63 61.89
C GLU A 121 16.28 4.69 61.10
N LYS A 122 17.45 4.35 60.53
CA LYS A 122 18.30 5.30 59.79
C LYS A 122 17.77 5.63 58.40
N TRP A 123 16.92 4.77 57.82
CA TRP A 123 16.40 5.00 56.48
C TRP A 123 15.20 5.97 56.46
N GLY A 124 14.52 6.17 57.58
CA GLY A 124 13.42 7.13 57.69
C GLY A 124 12.16 6.77 56.89
N TYR A 125 11.97 5.50 56.51
CA TYR A 125 10.80 5.01 55.79
C TYR A 125 9.89 4.16 56.68
N ASP A 126 8.58 4.15 56.40
CA ASP A 126 7.68 3.10 56.92
C ASP A 126 7.97 1.79 56.19
N ILE A 127 8.83 0.97 56.79
CA ILE A 127 9.24 -0.32 56.19
C ILE A 127 8.32 -1.41 56.71
N ARG A 128 7.66 -2.13 55.80
CA ARG A 128 6.77 -3.26 56.11
C ARG A 128 7.26 -4.62 55.63
N LYS A 129 8.26 -4.65 54.75
CA LYS A 129 8.82 -5.90 54.23
C LYS A 129 10.32 -5.78 53.98
N PHE A 130 11.05 -6.84 54.32
CA PHE A 130 12.46 -7.01 54.02
C PHE A 130 12.69 -8.37 53.38
N VAL A 131 13.28 -8.40 52.19
CA VAL A 131 13.48 -9.62 51.40
C VAL A 131 14.97 -9.83 51.15
N VAL A 132 15.47 -11.02 51.42
CA VAL A 132 16.82 -11.41 50.99
C VAL A 132 16.72 -12.26 49.73
N ILE A 133 17.22 -11.74 48.62
CA ILE A 133 17.26 -12.42 47.32
C ILE A 133 18.57 -13.22 47.23
N SER A 134 18.49 -14.50 46.91
CA SER A 134 19.66 -15.39 46.80
C SER A 134 19.78 -15.97 45.39
N SER A 135 21.02 -16.05 44.89
CA SER A 135 21.35 -16.78 43.65
C SER A 135 21.28 -18.31 43.82
N GLU A 136 21.25 -18.80 45.06
CA GLU A 136 21.19 -20.24 45.35
C GLU A 136 19.75 -20.76 45.40
N ARG A 137 19.60 -22.05 45.08
CA ARG A 137 18.38 -22.80 45.33
C ARG A 137 18.35 -23.25 46.77
N LEU A 138 17.22 -22.99 47.43
CA LEU A 138 16.99 -23.37 48.81
C LEU A 138 15.75 -24.26 48.86
N ASP A 139 15.81 -25.29 49.71
CA ASP A 139 14.66 -26.12 50.04
C ASP A 139 13.59 -25.28 50.77
N ALA A 140 12.32 -25.57 50.51
CA ALA A 140 11.21 -24.92 51.20
C ALA A 140 11.28 -25.15 52.71
N ASP A 141 11.66 -26.35 53.15
CA ASP A 141 11.81 -26.67 54.58
C ASP A 141 12.93 -25.86 55.22
N LEU A 142 14.03 -25.64 54.49
CA LEU A 142 15.14 -24.79 54.95
C LEU A 142 14.71 -23.31 55.03
N ILE A 143 13.92 -22.82 54.08
CA ILE A 143 13.37 -21.46 54.14
C ILE A 143 12.42 -21.31 55.34
N ILE A 144 11.53 -22.27 55.57
CA ILE A 144 10.60 -22.27 56.70
C ILE A 144 11.36 -22.33 58.02
N ASP A 145 12.35 -23.22 58.13
CA ASP A 145 13.23 -23.34 59.28
C ASP A 145 14.00 -22.04 59.57
N MET A 146 14.54 -21.39 58.53
CA MET A 146 15.24 -20.10 58.64
C MET A 146 14.30 -18.97 59.10
N LYS A 147 13.01 -19.03 58.73
CA LYS A 147 11.98 -18.07 59.15
C LYS A 147 11.37 -18.37 60.53
N SER A 148 11.34 -19.63 60.96
CA SER A 148 10.60 -20.09 62.15
C SER A 148 11.36 -19.97 63.48
N HIS A 149 12.55 -19.38 63.49
CA HIS A 149 13.28 -19.01 64.71
C HIS A 149 13.28 -17.49 64.96
N PRO A 150 12.11 -16.86 65.24
CA PRO A 150 11.95 -15.40 65.35
C PRO A 150 12.54 -14.79 66.64
N ASP A 151 12.90 -15.60 67.64
CA ASP A 151 13.16 -15.17 69.03
C ASP A 151 14.35 -14.22 69.24
N ARG A 152 15.12 -13.90 68.19
CA ARG A 152 16.20 -12.89 68.26
C ARG A 152 16.10 -11.75 67.24
N HIS A 153 15.19 -11.83 66.27
CA HIS A 153 15.19 -10.93 65.11
C HIS A 153 13.77 -10.53 64.64
N SER A 154 12.73 -10.79 65.44
CA SER A 154 11.40 -10.24 65.16
C SER A 154 11.47 -8.73 65.20
N VAL A 155 11.28 -8.09 64.05
CA VAL A 155 11.10 -6.65 63.94
C VAL A 155 9.59 -6.41 63.88
N PRO A 156 8.97 -5.83 64.93
CA PRO A 156 7.53 -5.64 64.97
C PRO A 156 7.03 -4.86 63.74
N GLY A 157 6.02 -5.40 63.07
CA GLY A 157 5.39 -4.78 61.89
C GLY A 157 6.12 -5.00 60.56
N VAL A 158 7.19 -5.81 60.50
CA VAL A 158 7.94 -6.10 59.27
C VAL A 158 7.88 -7.59 58.91
N ALA A 159 7.43 -7.90 57.70
CA ALA A 159 7.51 -9.24 57.13
C ALA A 159 8.93 -9.49 56.57
N ILE A 160 9.60 -10.53 57.05
CA ILE A 160 10.93 -10.93 56.53
C ILE A 160 10.77 -12.15 55.61
N ASP A 161 11.31 -12.06 54.39
CA ASP A 161 11.19 -13.09 53.36
C ASP A 161 12.54 -13.46 52.71
N ILE A 162 12.59 -14.61 52.05
CA ILE A 162 13.74 -15.11 51.30
C ILE A 162 13.28 -15.49 49.91
N TRP A 163 13.87 -14.89 48.88
CA TRP A 163 13.62 -15.26 47.49
C TRP A 163 14.82 -16.01 46.94
N SER A 164 14.72 -17.33 46.88
CA SER A 164 15.75 -18.19 46.28
C SER A 164 15.66 -18.20 44.75
N ALA A 165 16.64 -18.80 44.08
CA ALA A 165 16.61 -19.02 42.63
C ALA A 165 15.30 -19.64 42.12
N THR A 166 14.65 -20.50 42.92
CA THR A 166 13.33 -21.07 42.58
C THR A 166 12.25 -20.00 42.44
N LYS A 167 12.25 -18.98 43.31
CA LYS A 167 11.31 -17.86 43.25
C LYS A 167 11.62 -16.95 42.05
N LEU A 168 12.90 -16.74 41.76
CA LEU A 168 13.33 -15.98 40.58
C LEU A 168 12.87 -16.65 39.28
N ASP A 169 13.01 -17.97 39.16
CA ASP A 169 12.51 -18.75 38.02
C ASP A 169 10.99 -18.56 37.82
N GLN A 170 10.20 -18.49 38.90
CA GLN A 170 8.76 -18.23 38.82
C GLN A 170 8.43 -16.81 38.34
N MET A 171 9.25 -15.82 38.73
CA MET A 171 9.05 -14.41 38.37
C MET A 171 9.42 -14.10 36.92
N LEU A 172 10.09 -15.03 36.22
CA LEU A 172 10.54 -14.85 34.85
C LEU A 172 9.46 -15.04 33.76
N SER A 173 8.26 -15.49 34.12
CA SER A 173 7.16 -15.57 33.16
C SER A 173 6.88 -14.19 32.53
N GLY A 174 6.93 -14.06 31.20
CA GLY A 174 6.80 -12.77 30.51
C GLY A 174 8.03 -11.84 30.62
N CYS A 175 9.20 -12.38 31.02
CA CYS A 175 10.47 -11.66 31.11
C CYS A 175 11.57 -12.35 30.27
N GLU A 176 11.20 -12.91 29.11
CA GLU A 176 12.07 -13.69 28.22
C GLU A 176 13.31 -12.89 27.80
N SER A 177 13.12 -11.59 27.60
CA SER A 177 14.17 -10.64 27.25
C SER A 177 15.31 -10.57 28.28
N LEU A 178 15.01 -10.71 29.58
CA LEU A 178 16.01 -10.75 30.64
C LEU A 178 16.85 -12.02 30.57
N VAL A 179 16.22 -13.16 30.23
CA VAL A 179 16.95 -14.42 30.06
C VAL A 179 17.95 -14.31 28.92
N PHE A 180 17.53 -13.79 27.77
CA PHE A 180 18.42 -13.56 26.62
C PHE A 180 19.53 -12.53 26.93
N LYS A 181 19.24 -11.53 27.77
CA LYS A 181 20.17 -10.46 28.13
C LYS A 181 21.32 -10.95 29.01
N TYR A 182 21.02 -11.73 30.04
CA TYR A 182 21.97 -12.09 31.10
C TYR A 182 22.57 -13.49 30.93
N PHE A 183 21.86 -14.42 30.29
CA PHE A 183 22.31 -15.81 30.14
C PHE A 183 22.66 -16.13 28.68
N HIS A 184 23.33 -17.26 28.45
CA HIS A 184 23.64 -17.73 27.11
C HIS A 184 22.36 -17.88 26.26
N PRO A 185 22.30 -17.46 24.98
CA PRO A 185 21.08 -17.48 24.14
C PRO A 185 20.31 -18.80 24.12
N VAL A 186 21.02 -19.93 24.20
CA VAL A 186 20.45 -21.29 24.29
C VAL A 186 19.47 -21.45 25.46
N TRP A 187 19.65 -20.74 26.58
CA TRP A 187 18.67 -20.76 27.68
C TRP A 187 17.32 -20.19 27.28
N THR A 188 17.30 -19.21 26.38
CA THR A 188 16.06 -18.63 25.85
C THR A 188 15.33 -19.65 24.98
N GLU A 189 16.07 -20.40 24.16
CA GLU A 189 15.52 -21.49 23.36
C GLU A 189 14.94 -22.61 24.21
N ILE A 190 15.66 -23.06 25.25
CA ILE A 190 15.18 -24.14 26.12
C ILE A 190 13.92 -23.74 26.89
N LEU A 191 13.86 -22.51 27.40
CA LEU A 191 12.75 -22.06 28.24
C LEU A 191 11.54 -21.56 27.46
N PHE A 192 11.75 -20.93 26.29
CA PHE A 192 10.70 -20.22 25.54
C PHE A 192 10.60 -20.63 24.06
N GLY A 193 11.45 -21.53 23.59
CA GLY A 193 11.44 -22.06 22.22
C GLY A 193 12.39 -21.34 21.25
N GLU A 194 12.71 -22.02 20.15
CA GLU A 194 13.66 -21.56 19.12
C GLU A 194 13.30 -20.18 18.54
N LYS A 195 12.01 -19.95 18.26
CA LYS A 195 11.52 -18.67 17.73
C LYS A 195 11.84 -17.47 18.63
N ALA A 196 11.84 -17.67 19.96
CA ALA A 196 12.19 -16.60 20.89
C ALA A 196 13.68 -16.24 20.81
N ARG A 197 14.56 -17.25 20.71
CA ARG A 197 16.00 -17.03 20.51
C ARG A 197 16.28 -16.33 19.18
N GLU A 198 15.73 -16.85 18.08
CA GLU A 198 15.91 -16.27 16.74
C GLU A 198 15.43 -14.82 16.69
N HIS A 199 14.32 -14.52 17.34
CA HIS A 199 13.80 -13.16 17.45
C HIS A 199 14.82 -12.22 18.08
N TYR A 200 15.33 -12.55 19.28
CA TYR A 200 16.26 -11.66 19.99
C TYR A 200 17.64 -11.59 19.32
N GLU A 201 18.09 -12.64 18.63
CA GLU A 201 19.32 -12.61 17.82
C GLU A 201 19.19 -11.69 16.59
N LYS A 202 18.06 -11.77 15.88
CA LYS A 202 17.81 -11.01 14.66
C LYS A 202 17.45 -9.55 14.93
N TYR A 203 16.68 -9.31 15.99
CA TYR A 203 16.07 -8.03 16.26
C TYR A 203 16.69 -7.29 17.45
N GLY A 204 17.34 -7.98 18.39
CA GLY A 204 17.82 -7.42 19.66
C GLY A 204 16.77 -7.49 20.77
N ILE A 205 17.10 -7.02 21.98
CA ILE A 205 16.18 -7.00 23.12
C ILE A 205 15.21 -5.83 22.99
N TYR A 206 14.16 -6.04 22.20
CA TYR A 206 13.00 -5.16 22.08
C TYR A 206 11.78 -5.89 22.66
N GLU A 207 10.94 -5.18 23.40
CA GLU A 207 9.71 -5.74 23.97
C GLU A 207 8.68 -5.96 22.86
N PHE A 208 8.70 -7.14 22.25
CA PHE A 208 7.74 -7.52 21.24
C PHE A 208 6.50 -8.13 21.89
N ASN A 209 5.40 -7.36 21.90
CA ASN A 209 4.06 -7.91 22.15
C ASN A 209 3.41 -8.19 20.80
N GLU A 210 3.22 -9.47 20.48
CA GLU A 210 2.56 -9.84 19.23
C GLU A 210 1.11 -9.32 19.24
N SER A 211 0.74 -8.59 18.19
CA SER A 211 -0.62 -8.04 18.05
C SER A 211 -1.65 -9.16 18.00
N SER A 212 -2.82 -8.93 18.61
CA SER A 212 -3.92 -9.88 18.64
C SER A 212 -4.39 -10.28 17.23
N SER A 213 -4.12 -9.46 16.23
CA SER A 213 -4.40 -9.71 14.81
C SER A 213 -3.56 -10.85 14.20
N TRP A 214 -2.50 -11.27 14.88
CA TRP A 214 -1.58 -12.36 14.51
C TRP A 214 -1.75 -13.60 15.39
N MET A 215 -2.65 -13.58 16.38
CA MET A 215 -2.99 -14.79 17.12
C MET A 215 -3.48 -15.86 16.14
N ASN A 216 -2.93 -17.07 16.28
CA ASN A 216 -3.20 -18.21 15.39
C ASN A 216 -2.78 -17.99 13.92
N TYR A 217 -1.76 -17.15 13.67
CA TYR A 217 -1.14 -17.09 12.34
C TYR A 217 -0.49 -18.45 12.00
N ASP A 218 -1.01 -19.09 10.96
CA ASP A 218 -0.58 -20.39 10.44
C ASP A 218 0.08 -20.32 9.06
N GLY A 219 0.02 -19.16 8.40
CA GLY A 219 0.70 -18.88 7.14
C GLY A 219 0.06 -17.75 6.34
N PRO A 220 0.60 -17.46 5.14
CA PRO A 220 0.06 -16.44 4.27
C PRO A 220 -1.39 -16.73 3.88
N SER A 221 -2.25 -15.70 3.97
CA SER A 221 -3.68 -15.82 3.71
C SER A 221 -4.19 -14.60 2.96
N GLU A 222 -5.17 -14.81 2.09
CA GLU A 222 -5.82 -13.75 1.33
C GLU A 222 -7.33 -13.99 1.31
N VAL A 223 -8.09 -12.99 1.77
CA VAL A 223 -9.55 -13.07 1.90
C VAL A 223 -10.17 -11.81 1.31
N GLU A 224 -11.10 -11.96 0.38
CA GLU A 224 -11.90 -10.86 -0.18
C GLU A 224 -13.36 -11.06 0.21
N ILE A 225 -13.96 -10.07 0.90
CA ILE A 225 -15.36 -10.08 1.32
C ILE A 225 -15.97 -8.74 0.91
N GLY A 226 -16.91 -8.79 -0.05
CA GLY A 226 -17.57 -7.60 -0.59
C GLY A 226 -16.59 -6.63 -1.26
N ASP A 227 -16.45 -5.44 -0.70
CA ASP A 227 -15.53 -4.39 -1.11
C ASP A 227 -14.25 -4.35 -0.26
N THR A 228 -14.02 -5.33 0.61
CA THR A 228 -12.82 -5.40 1.45
C THR A 228 -11.92 -6.55 1.05
N VAL A 229 -10.61 -6.35 1.21
CA VAL A 229 -9.59 -7.37 1.01
C VAL A 229 -8.63 -7.39 2.19
N THR A 230 -8.36 -8.58 2.72
CA THR A 230 -7.32 -8.81 3.72
C THR A 230 -6.22 -9.64 3.09
N ILE A 231 -5.00 -9.10 3.03
CA ILE A 231 -3.80 -9.79 2.57
C ILE A 231 -2.87 -9.90 3.77
N ARG A 232 -2.47 -11.11 4.13
CA ARG A 232 -1.59 -11.38 5.26
C ARG A 232 -0.46 -12.30 4.81
N ASN A 233 0.78 -11.96 5.11
CA ASN A 233 1.97 -12.79 4.92
C ASN A 233 2.84 -12.73 6.19
N ASP A 234 4.07 -13.27 6.15
CA ASP A 234 4.87 -13.44 7.38
C ASP A 234 5.26 -12.13 8.07
N HIS A 235 5.22 -10.99 7.36
CA HIS A 235 5.68 -9.69 7.88
C HIS A 235 4.65 -8.57 7.76
N VAL A 236 3.63 -8.72 6.92
CA VAL A 236 2.70 -7.63 6.58
C VAL A 236 1.28 -8.14 6.55
N LYS A 237 0.37 -7.36 7.12
CA LYS A 237 -1.06 -7.48 6.94
C LYS A 237 -1.62 -6.19 6.38
N ILE A 238 -2.30 -6.28 5.24
CA ILE A 238 -3.07 -5.18 4.63
C ILE A 238 -4.54 -5.50 4.80
N TYR A 239 -5.28 -4.59 5.41
CA TYR A 239 -6.74 -4.55 5.36
C TYR A 239 -7.16 -3.38 4.46
N GLY A 240 -7.59 -3.70 3.24
CA GLY A 240 -7.88 -2.73 2.18
C GLY A 240 -9.38 -2.63 1.87
N PHE A 241 -9.80 -1.43 1.50
CA PHE A 241 -11.09 -1.11 0.89
C PHE A 241 -10.89 -0.90 -0.61
N LEU A 242 -11.54 -1.73 -1.41
CA LEU A 242 -11.57 -1.66 -2.86
C LEU A 242 -12.61 -0.63 -3.33
N PRO A 243 -12.41 -0.03 -4.52
CA PRO A 243 -13.38 0.90 -5.06
C PRO A 243 -14.72 0.19 -5.35
N THR A 244 -15.81 0.94 -5.24
CA THR A 244 -17.18 0.53 -5.62
C THR A 244 -17.73 1.50 -6.67
N LEU A 245 -18.88 1.19 -7.28
CA LEU A 245 -19.56 2.12 -8.18
C LEU A 245 -20.02 3.40 -7.47
N ARG A 246 -20.22 3.36 -6.15
CA ARG A 246 -20.63 4.50 -5.31
C ARG A 246 -19.45 5.32 -4.80
N SER A 247 -18.33 4.64 -4.51
CA SER A 247 -17.10 5.27 -4.04
C SER A 247 -15.93 4.76 -4.88
N GLY A 248 -15.42 5.62 -5.77
CA GLY A 248 -14.28 5.29 -6.61
C GLY A 248 -12.94 5.21 -5.87
N SER A 249 -12.94 5.40 -4.54
CA SER A 249 -11.71 5.48 -3.74
C SER A 249 -11.27 4.15 -3.17
N ALA A 250 -9.94 3.93 -3.10
CA ALA A 250 -9.34 2.86 -2.32
C ALA A 250 -8.64 3.40 -1.06
N SER A 251 -8.51 2.58 -0.03
CA SER A 251 -7.70 2.90 1.16
C SER A 251 -7.26 1.62 1.85
N CYS A 252 -6.25 1.66 2.71
CA CYS A 252 -5.95 0.50 3.55
C CYS A 252 -5.34 0.85 4.90
N LEU A 253 -5.42 -0.12 5.80
CA LEU A 253 -4.59 -0.21 7.00
C LEU A 253 -3.48 -1.23 6.75
N VAL A 254 -2.23 -0.81 6.94
CA VAL A 254 -1.05 -1.66 6.89
C VAL A 254 -0.56 -1.91 8.30
N GLU A 255 -0.43 -3.17 8.65
CA GLU A 255 0.15 -3.63 9.91
C GLU A 255 1.45 -4.38 9.61
N LEU A 256 2.55 -3.94 10.22
CA LEU A 256 3.85 -4.59 10.09
C LEU A 256 4.10 -5.48 11.31
N ARG A 257 4.38 -6.76 11.05
CA ARG A 257 4.86 -7.71 12.05
C ARG A 257 6.38 -7.63 12.11
N ASN A 258 6.88 -6.75 12.97
CA ASN A 258 8.31 -6.50 13.15
C ASN A 258 8.71 -6.67 14.62
N GLY A 259 9.83 -7.35 14.87
CA GLY A 259 10.33 -7.54 16.24
C GLY A 259 10.94 -6.30 16.89
N ARG A 260 11.34 -5.30 16.10
CA ARG A 260 11.98 -4.06 16.60
C ARG A 260 10.98 -3.00 17.05
N PHE A 261 9.78 -3.02 16.48
CA PHE A 261 8.73 -2.03 16.75
C PHE A 261 7.42 -2.76 16.98
N SER A 262 6.91 -2.68 18.20
CA SER A 262 5.59 -3.23 18.54
C SER A 262 4.50 -2.35 17.93
N HIS A 263 3.54 -2.99 17.26
CA HIS A 263 2.28 -2.38 16.79
C HIS A 263 2.41 -1.18 15.85
N VAL A 264 3.18 -1.29 14.76
CA VAL A 264 3.16 -0.26 13.69
C VAL A 264 1.94 -0.47 12.78
N LEU A 265 0.98 0.44 12.91
CA LEU A 265 -0.24 0.52 12.12
C LEU A 265 -0.26 1.82 11.32
N MET A 266 -0.50 1.73 10.02
CA MET A 266 -0.47 2.89 9.13
C MET A 266 -1.68 2.87 8.20
N THR A 267 -2.39 3.99 8.11
CA THR A 267 -3.48 4.17 7.16
C THR A 267 -2.97 4.85 5.90
N LEU A 268 -3.26 4.29 4.74
CA LEU A 268 -2.92 4.85 3.43
C LEU A 268 -4.21 5.20 2.68
N ASN A 269 -4.22 6.40 2.10
CA ASN A 269 -5.35 6.87 1.30
C ASN A 269 -5.21 6.47 -0.17
N HIS A 270 -6.23 6.78 -0.97
CA HIS A 270 -6.28 6.41 -2.37
C HIS A 270 -5.13 6.99 -3.20
N ARG A 271 -4.79 8.26 -2.93
CA ARG A 271 -3.73 8.96 -3.64
C ARG A 271 -2.39 8.30 -3.41
N ASP A 272 -2.04 8.01 -2.16
CA ASP A 272 -0.77 7.36 -1.82
C ASP A 272 -0.66 5.98 -2.48
N LEU A 273 -1.76 5.21 -2.48
CA LEU A 273 -1.84 3.89 -3.12
C LEU A 273 -1.53 3.96 -4.61
N VAL A 274 -2.20 4.84 -5.34
CA VAL A 274 -2.08 4.93 -6.81
C VAL A 274 -0.77 5.60 -7.24
N GLU A 275 -0.30 6.62 -6.53
CA GLU A 275 0.91 7.37 -6.88
C GLU A 275 2.20 6.64 -6.51
N ARG A 276 2.20 5.83 -5.44
CA ARG A 276 3.43 5.16 -4.94
C ARG A 276 3.35 3.65 -4.90
N TYR A 277 2.35 3.08 -4.24
CA TYR A 277 2.42 1.65 -3.86
C TYR A 277 1.93 0.69 -4.96
N PHE A 278 1.09 1.16 -5.90
CA PHE A 278 0.59 0.36 -7.02
C PHE A 278 1.44 0.51 -8.29
N VAL A 279 2.54 1.25 -8.23
CA VAL A 279 3.45 1.48 -9.35
C VAL A 279 4.42 0.29 -9.51
N ASN A 280 4.63 -0.11 -10.77
CA ASN A 280 5.56 -1.19 -11.17
C ASN A 280 5.37 -2.51 -10.39
N PRO A 281 4.16 -3.10 -10.35
CA PRO A 281 3.93 -4.34 -9.63
C PRO A 281 4.82 -5.48 -10.16
N GLY A 282 5.32 -6.32 -9.25
CA GLY A 282 6.29 -7.37 -9.54
C GLY A 282 7.72 -6.89 -9.76
N ALA A 283 7.99 -5.58 -9.78
CA ALA A 283 9.36 -5.09 -9.89
C ALA A 283 10.21 -5.55 -8.69
N PRO A 284 11.47 -5.92 -8.93
CA PRO A 284 12.39 -6.36 -7.89
C PRO A 284 12.73 -5.20 -6.94
N LEU A 285 13.47 -5.49 -5.87
CA LEU A 285 13.79 -4.48 -4.85
C LEU A 285 14.84 -3.46 -5.32
N ASP A 286 15.64 -3.80 -6.32
CA ASP A 286 16.69 -2.94 -6.84
C ASP A 286 16.14 -1.82 -7.75
N ASN A 287 16.92 -0.74 -7.84
CA ASN A 287 16.91 0.19 -8.97
C ASN A 287 15.85 1.31 -8.97
N ASP A 288 15.48 1.83 -7.81
CA ASP A 288 14.59 3.00 -7.67
C ASP A 288 13.23 2.84 -8.39
N LEU A 289 12.81 1.60 -8.71
CA LEU A 289 11.52 1.32 -9.36
C LEU A 289 10.36 1.31 -8.37
N ARG A 290 10.69 1.20 -7.08
CA ARG A 290 9.79 1.20 -5.93
C ARG A 290 10.17 2.38 -5.05
N ASP A 291 9.69 3.58 -5.39
CA ASP A 291 10.08 4.86 -4.75
C ASP A 291 9.90 4.90 -3.21
N PHE A 292 9.13 3.98 -2.64
CA PHE A 292 8.93 3.84 -1.20
C PHE A 292 9.98 2.95 -0.51
N LEU A 293 10.98 2.44 -1.24
CA LEU A 293 12.10 1.64 -0.73
C LEU A 293 13.44 2.21 -1.18
N LEU A 294 14.36 2.39 -0.23
CA LEU A 294 15.72 2.87 -0.47
C LEU A 294 16.73 1.91 0.17
N PRO A 295 17.80 1.50 -0.53
CA PRO A 295 18.81 0.63 0.06
C PRO A 295 19.54 1.33 1.21
N TYR A 296 19.78 0.63 2.32
CA TYR A 296 20.56 1.16 3.43
C TYR A 296 22.03 0.79 3.29
N TYR A 297 22.88 1.75 2.91
CA TYR A 297 24.30 1.51 2.69
C TYR A 297 25.11 1.15 3.94
N GLY A 298 24.59 1.43 5.15
CA GLY A 298 25.29 1.12 6.40
C GLY A 298 25.26 -0.36 6.78
N GLU A 299 24.34 -1.14 6.23
CA GLU A 299 24.19 -2.57 6.51
C GLU A 299 23.58 -3.27 5.28
N PRO A 300 24.39 -4.04 4.52
CA PRO A 300 23.90 -4.83 3.40
C PRO A 300 22.76 -5.74 3.86
N SER A 301 21.67 -5.85 3.08
CA SER A 301 20.39 -6.53 3.40
C SER A 301 19.35 -5.73 4.21
N MET A 302 19.62 -4.47 4.54
CA MET A 302 18.64 -3.57 5.15
C MET A 302 18.18 -2.49 4.17
N TRP A 303 16.96 -2.03 4.37
CA TRP A 303 16.26 -1.07 3.53
C TRP A 303 15.60 -0.01 4.40
N PHE A 304 15.55 1.23 3.90
CA PHE A 304 14.60 2.22 4.38
C PHE A 304 13.30 2.07 3.61
N CYS A 305 12.19 2.01 4.35
CA CYS A 305 10.85 2.01 3.80
C CYS A 305 10.13 3.29 4.21
N ASP A 306 9.76 4.09 3.21
CA ASP A 306 8.97 5.29 3.36
C ASP A 306 7.50 4.94 3.19
N ILE A 307 6.77 4.85 4.30
CA ILE A 307 5.39 4.41 4.30
C ILE A 307 4.51 5.33 5.15
N GLY A 308 3.46 5.86 4.53
CA GLY A 308 2.71 6.99 5.07
C GLY A 308 3.63 8.18 5.35
N ASN A 309 3.65 8.62 6.60
CA ASN A 309 4.54 9.68 7.10
C ASN A 309 5.72 9.14 7.92
N CYS A 310 6.04 7.84 7.80
CA CYS A 310 7.09 7.17 8.55
C CYS A 310 8.22 6.70 7.64
N ARG A 311 9.45 6.71 8.17
CA ARG A 311 10.61 6.01 7.58
C ARG A 311 11.04 4.89 8.51
N LEU A 312 10.98 3.66 8.04
CA LEU A 312 11.27 2.46 8.83
C LEU A 312 12.52 1.76 8.27
N LYS A 313 13.38 1.27 9.16
CA LYS A 313 14.49 0.39 8.77
C LYS A 313 14.00 -1.06 8.82
N ILE A 314 13.91 -1.71 7.65
CA ILE A 314 13.40 -3.08 7.48
C ILE A 314 14.42 -3.98 6.79
N SER A 315 14.33 -5.28 7.01
CA SER A 315 15.15 -6.28 6.33
C SER A 315 14.66 -6.54 4.91
N GLU A 316 15.50 -7.16 4.08
CA GLU A 316 15.14 -7.55 2.72
C GLU A 316 13.90 -8.45 2.67
N ALA A 317 13.78 -9.42 3.57
CA ALA A 317 12.59 -10.30 3.65
C ALA A 317 11.31 -9.50 3.95
N GLU A 318 11.38 -8.53 4.87
CA GLU A 318 10.27 -7.64 5.19
C GLU A 318 9.92 -6.75 3.99
N ALA A 319 10.91 -6.22 3.27
CA ALA A 319 10.72 -5.43 2.06
C ALA A 319 10.03 -6.25 0.93
N ARG A 320 10.48 -7.49 0.69
CA ARG A 320 9.85 -8.40 -0.29
C ARG A 320 8.39 -8.68 0.08
N ASN A 321 8.12 -8.97 1.36
CA ASN A 321 6.77 -9.23 1.82
C ASN A 321 5.86 -7.99 1.75
N LEU A 322 6.40 -6.80 1.96
CA LEU A 322 5.66 -5.54 1.77
C LEU A 322 5.30 -5.30 0.30
N CYS A 323 6.27 -5.41 -0.61
CA CYS A 323 6.03 -5.29 -2.06
C CYS A 323 4.99 -6.31 -2.54
N ASN A 324 5.14 -7.58 -2.15
CA ASN A 324 4.20 -8.64 -2.51
C ASN A 324 2.78 -8.36 -2.02
N ALA A 325 2.63 -7.79 -0.82
CA ALA A 325 1.31 -7.43 -0.28
C ALA A 325 0.66 -6.30 -1.10
N PHE A 326 1.43 -5.26 -1.45
CA PHE A 326 0.92 -4.17 -2.30
C PHE A 326 0.64 -4.60 -3.73
N ASP A 327 1.47 -5.46 -4.32
CA ASP A 327 1.26 -5.98 -5.68
C ASP A 327 -0.04 -6.78 -5.76
N ARG A 328 -0.32 -7.62 -4.75
CA ARG A 328 -1.60 -8.33 -4.63
C ARG A 328 -2.76 -7.37 -4.47
N TYR A 329 -2.60 -6.33 -3.66
CA TYR A 329 -3.65 -5.34 -3.47
C TYR A 329 -3.92 -4.54 -4.77
N ALA A 330 -2.86 -4.12 -5.47
CA ALA A 330 -2.93 -3.46 -6.76
C ALA A 330 -3.70 -4.34 -7.77
N ALA A 331 -3.41 -5.64 -7.85
CA ALA A 331 -4.11 -6.54 -8.75
C ALA A 331 -5.64 -6.57 -8.50
N ARG A 332 -6.07 -6.62 -7.23
CA ARG A 332 -7.51 -6.58 -6.87
C ARG A 332 -8.14 -5.23 -7.21
N TYR A 333 -7.44 -4.16 -6.88
CA TYR A 333 -7.85 -2.79 -7.19
C TYR A 333 -8.06 -2.59 -8.70
N MET A 334 -7.09 -3.02 -9.51
CA MET A 334 -7.13 -2.88 -10.96
C MET A 334 -8.25 -3.72 -11.58
N LYS A 335 -8.44 -4.95 -11.11
CA LYS A 335 -9.56 -5.79 -11.54
C LYS A 335 -10.92 -5.12 -11.26
N ARG A 336 -11.07 -4.48 -10.10
CA ARG A 336 -12.31 -3.81 -9.71
C ARG A 336 -12.58 -2.58 -10.58
N LEU A 337 -11.55 -1.78 -10.88
CA LEU A 337 -11.68 -0.65 -11.80
C LEU A 337 -12.01 -1.08 -13.24
N GLN A 338 -11.38 -2.13 -13.75
CA GLN A 338 -11.70 -2.67 -15.08
C GLN A 338 -13.15 -3.13 -15.15
N ALA A 339 -13.67 -3.78 -14.11
CA ALA A 339 -15.07 -4.16 -14.05
C ALA A 339 -16.01 -2.93 -14.07
N HIS A 340 -15.65 -1.84 -13.37
CA HIS A 340 -16.42 -0.60 -13.43
C HIS A 340 -16.40 0.05 -14.82
N GLU A 341 -15.22 0.16 -15.45
CA GLU A 341 -15.12 0.72 -16.80
C GLU A 341 -15.91 -0.12 -17.80
N ALA A 342 -15.95 -1.44 -17.64
CA ALA A 342 -16.75 -2.35 -18.47
C ALA A 342 -18.27 -2.17 -18.26
N ILE A 343 -18.73 -2.03 -17.01
CA ILE A 343 -20.15 -1.76 -16.71
C ILE A 343 -20.59 -0.42 -17.34
N TRP A 344 -19.73 0.60 -17.26
CA TRP A 344 -20.01 1.93 -17.83
C TRP A 344 -19.63 2.08 -19.31
N ARG A 345 -19.02 1.05 -19.92
CA ARG A 345 -18.45 1.07 -21.28
C ARG A 345 -17.58 2.31 -21.53
N SER A 346 -16.74 2.66 -20.56
CA SER A 346 -15.96 3.90 -20.54
C SER A 346 -14.49 3.74 -20.95
N GLU A 347 -14.03 2.53 -21.28
CA GLU A 347 -12.61 2.21 -21.54
C GLU A 347 -12.01 2.98 -22.73
N ALA A 348 -12.86 3.31 -23.70
CA ALA A 348 -12.47 4.00 -24.92
C ALA A 348 -12.40 5.53 -24.74
N PHE A 349 -12.84 6.08 -23.61
CA PHE A 349 -12.95 7.52 -23.43
C PHE A 349 -11.71 8.13 -22.75
N SER A 350 -11.37 9.36 -23.13
CA SER A 350 -10.33 10.16 -22.51
C SER A 350 -10.57 10.38 -21.02
N ILE A 351 -9.55 10.87 -20.33
CA ILE A 351 -9.70 11.44 -18.99
C ILE A 351 -9.37 12.92 -19.01
N TYR A 352 -10.16 13.69 -18.28
CA TYR A 352 -9.92 15.09 -17.99
C TYR A 352 -9.77 15.29 -16.48
N GLU A 353 -8.88 16.20 -16.12
CA GLU A 353 -8.67 16.61 -14.74
C GLU A 353 -9.84 17.48 -14.26
N GLY A 354 -10.14 17.43 -12.96
CA GLY A 354 -11.14 18.33 -12.34
C GLY A 354 -12.62 18.02 -12.63
N ILE A 355 -12.96 16.95 -13.37
CA ILE A 355 -14.36 16.54 -13.61
C ILE A 355 -14.86 15.43 -12.66
N GLY A 356 -14.04 14.99 -11.70
CA GLY A 356 -14.41 14.00 -10.69
C GLY A 356 -14.67 12.60 -11.26
N SER A 357 -15.78 11.98 -10.85
CA SER A 357 -16.25 10.66 -11.32
C SER A 357 -16.86 10.68 -12.73
N ALA A 358 -17.11 11.87 -13.30
CA ALA A 358 -17.70 12.02 -14.62
C ALA A 358 -16.75 11.57 -15.74
N VAL A 359 -17.33 11.15 -16.88
CA VAL A 359 -16.60 10.68 -18.05
C VAL A 359 -16.79 11.66 -19.21
N PRO A 360 -15.72 12.18 -19.82
CA PRO A 360 -15.80 13.15 -20.92
C PRO A 360 -16.30 12.47 -22.19
N LEU A 361 -17.35 13.02 -22.81
CA LEU A 361 -17.94 12.48 -24.04
C LEU A 361 -17.35 13.15 -25.27
N MET A 362 -17.44 14.48 -25.32
CA MET A 362 -17.04 15.29 -26.46
C MET A 362 -16.93 16.76 -26.07
N THR A 363 -16.16 17.50 -26.86
CA THR A 363 -16.14 18.96 -26.82
C THR A 363 -16.99 19.50 -27.97
N VAL A 364 -17.83 20.48 -27.68
CA VAL A 364 -18.66 21.20 -28.67
C VAL A 364 -18.42 22.69 -28.53
N ASN A 365 -18.66 23.46 -29.60
CA ASN A 365 -18.66 24.91 -29.47
C ASN A 365 -19.87 25.39 -28.64
N ARG A 366 -19.74 26.58 -28.03
CA ARG A 366 -20.80 27.20 -27.21
C ARG A 366 -22.08 27.48 -28.00
N GLY A 367 -22.00 27.65 -29.31
CA GLY A 367 -23.17 27.85 -30.17
C GLY A 367 -24.05 26.61 -30.21
N LEU A 368 -23.45 25.45 -30.52
CA LEU A 368 -24.11 24.16 -30.52
C LEU A 368 -24.67 23.82 -29.14
N TRP A 369 -23.90 24.08 -28.08
CA TRP A 369 -24.40 23.88 -26.72
C TRP A 369 -25.70 24.67 -26.43
N ARG A 370 -25.79 25.93 -26.86
CA ARG A 370 -27.03 26.73 -26.74
C ARG A 370 -28.18 26.13 -27.54
N VAL A 371 -27.90 25.62 -28.75
CA VAL A 371 -28.90 24.94 -29.59
C VAL A 371 -29.44 23.70 -28.87
N LEU A 372 -28.57 22.88 -28.28
CA LEU A 372 -28.97 21.68 -27.52
C LEU A 372 -29.85 22.03 -26.31
N LEU A 373 -29.49 23.06 -25.54
CA LEU A 373 -30.31 23.53 -24.43
C LEU A 373 -31.66 24.09 -24.88
N ALA A 374 -31.69 24.85 -25.97
CA ALA A 374 -32.94 25.39 -26.52
C ALA A 374 -33.85 24.28 -27.04
N PHE A 375 -33.28 23.25 -27.68
CA PHE A 375 -33.99 22.06 -28.11
C PHE A 375 -34.58 21.31 -26.92
N ALA A 376 -33.77 21.01 -25.90
CA ALA A 376 -34.23 20.33 -24.68
C ALA A 376 -35.37 21.09 -23.98
N ASN A 377 -35.26 22.41 -23.84
CA ASN A 377 -36.32 23.24 -23.23
C ASN A 377 -37.63 23.23 -24.02
N ALA A 378 -37.56 23.10 -25.34
CA ALA A 378 -38.74 23.07 -26.21
C ALA A 378 -39.42 21.70 -26.26
N HIS A 379 -38.73 20.65 -25.84
CA HIS A 379 -39.21 19.27 -25.78
C HIS A 379 -39.20 18.75 -24.33
N ASP A 380 -39.68 19.59 -23.41
CA ASP A 380 -39.75 19.25 -22.00
C ASP A 380 -40.81 18.16 -21.74
N VAL A 381 -40.39 17.10 -21.04
CA VAL A 381 -41.18 15.89 -20.74
C VAL A 381 -42.48 16.14 -19.95
N PHE A 382 -42.59 17.29 -19.28
CA PHE A 382 -43.78 17.67 -18.53
C PHE A 382 -44.68 18.65 -19.30
N LYS A 383 -44.20 19.21 -20.42
CA LYS A 383 -44.90 20.25 -21.19
C LYS A 383 -45.29 19.83 -22.61
N THR A 384 -44.65 18.80 -23.15
CA THR A 384 -44.87 18.36 -24.53
C THR A 384 -45.15 16.85 -24.62
N ASP A 385 -45.68 16.42 -25.77
CA ASP A 385 -46.05 15.01 -26.04
C ASP A 385 -45.60 14.60 -27.46
N THR A 386 -44.28 14.64 -27.67
CA THR A 386 -43.59 14.27 -28.91
C THR A 386 -42.55 13.19 -28.60
N GLU A 387 -42.00 12.53 -29.63
CA GLU A 387 -40.93 11.53 -29.45
C GLU A 387 -39.70 12.08 -28.68
N TRP A 388 -39.45 13.39 -28.79
CA TRP A 388 -38.38 14.11 -28.09
C TRP A 388 -38.78 14.64 -26.72
N SER A 389 -40.01 14.42 -26.25
CA SER A 389 -40.52 14.86 -24.94
C SER A 389 -39.93 14.02 -23.82
N MET A 390 -38.61 14.14 -23.67
CA MET A 390 -37.77 13.32 -22.81
C MET A 390 -36.78 14.18 -22.02
N PHE A 391 -36.87 15.51 -22.10
CA PHE A 391 -35.96 16.41 -21.38
C PHE A 391 -36.61 16.96 -20.12
N GLU A 392 -35.88 16.97 -19.02
CA GLU A 392 -36.28 17.62 -17.77
C GLU A 392 -35.64 19.01 -17.68
N SER A 393 -36.39 20.09 -17.91
CA SER A 393 -35.85 21.44 -18.10
C SER A 393 -35.80 22.34 -16.84
N SER A 394 -35.72 21.81 -15.61
CA SER A 394 -35.77 22.55 -14.32
C SER A 394 -34.65 23.59 -14.02
N GLY A 395 -34.10 24.28 -15.02
CA GLY A 395 -33.27 25.47 -14.81
C GLY A 395 -31.81 25.19 -14.42
N THR A 396 -31.39 23.93 -14.41
CA THR A 396 -29.97 23.57 -14.32
C THR A 396 -29.31 23.62 -15.69
N ALA A 397 -28.02 23.95 -15.76
CA ALA A 397 -27.24 23.88 -17.00
C ALA A 397 -26.99 22.45 -17.51
N TYR A 398 -27.64 21.41 -16.99
CA TYR A 398 -27.43 20.03 -17.39
C TYR A 398 -28.42 19.65 -18.49
N LEU A 399 -28.03 18.77 -19.41
CA LEU A 399 -29.01 18.01 -20.17
C LEU A 399 -29.40 16.79 -19.33
N LYS A 400 -30.70 16.69 -19.05
CA LYS A 400 -31.29 15.61 -18.26
C LYS A 400 -32.31 14.90 -19.12
N VAL A 401 -32.10 13.62 -19.33
CA VAL A 401 -33.03 12.79 -20.10
C VAL A 401 -33.84 11.92 -19.15
N MET A 402 -35.15 11.93 -19.30
CA MET A 402 -36.06 11.06 -18.56
C MET A 402 -37.27 10.64 -19.40
N THR A 403 -37.85 9.50 -19.07
CA THR A 403 -39.14 9.06 -19.60
C THR A 403 -40.15 8.90 -18.46
N ARG A 404 -41.43 9.21 -18.72
CA ARG A 404 -42.51 9.13 -17.72
C ARG A 404 -43.26 7.81 -17.75
N GLN A 405 -43.35 7.20 -18.92
CA GLN A 405 -44.10 5.98 -19.17
C GLN A 405 -43.16 4.95 -19.76
N GLN A 406 -43.44 3.69 -19.48
CA GLN A 406 -42.73 2.59 -20.09
C GLN A 406 -43.00 2.57 -21.60
N SER A 407 -41.95 2.34 -22.37
CA SER A 407 -41.98 2.14 -23.81
C SER A 407 -41.22 0.87 -24.19
N GLU A 408 -41.26 0.48 -25.46
CA GLU A 408 -40.41 -0.62 -25.96
C GLU A 408 -38.91 -0.32 -25.79
N ARG A 409 -38.53 0.96 -25.84
CA ARG A 409 -37.13 1.41 -25.80
C ARG A 409 -36.63 1.70 -24.38
N PHE A 410 -37.49 2.23 -23.50
CA PHE A 410 -37.09 2.79 -22.21
C PHE A 410 -38.06 2.44 -21.08
N ASP A 411 -37.52 2.16 -19.90
CA ASP A 411 -38.29 2.09 -18.65
C ASP A 411 -38.40 3.48 -18.00
N PRO A 412 -39.49 3.77 -17.26
CA PRO A 412 -39.72 5.10 -16.71
C PRO A 412 -38.64 5.53 -15.70
N GLY A 413 -38.19 6.78 -15.80
CA GLY A 413 -37.22 7.41 -14.92
C GLY A 413 -36.14 8.20 -15.67
N PHE A 414 -35.13 8.70 -14.95
CA PHE A 414 -33.95 9.34 -15.55
C PHE A 414 -33.01 8.35 -16.24
N HIS A 415 -32.59 8.68 -17.46
CA HIS A 415 -31.70 7.87 -18.27
C HIS A 415 -30.27 8.39 -18.32
N VAL A 416 -30.07 9.72 -18.34
CA VAL A 416 -28.72 10.28 -18.32
C VAL A 416 -28.71 11.73 -17.84
N PHE A 417 -27.63 12.09 -17.16
CA PHE A 417 -27.25 13.46 -16.85
C PHE A 417 -25.95 13.80 -17.60
N ILE A 418 -25.99 14.85 -18.40
CA ILE A 418 -24.83 15.37 -19.13
C ILE A 418 -24.53 16.76 -18.62
N ARG A 419 -23.33 16.90 -18.03
CA ARG A 419 -22.86 18.15 -17.43
C ARG A 419 -21.95 18.91 -18.39
N PRO A 420 -22.22 20.20 -18.65
CA PRO A 420 -21.24 21.06 -19.31
C PRO A 420 -20.12 21.44 -18.33
N THR A 421 -18.89 21.40 -18.81
CA THR A 421 -17.68 21.80 -18.09
C THR A 421 -16.80 22.63 -19.01
N LYS A 422 -15.82 23.36 -18.46
CA LYS A 422 -14.83 24.09 -19.27
C LYS A 422 -13.95 23.06 -19.98
N ALA A 423 -13.71 23.26 -21.28
CA ALA A 423 -12.91 22.33 -22.08
C ALA A 423 -11.42 22.32 -21.71
N ASP A 424 -10.91 23.45 -21.23
CA ASP A 424 -9.54 23.57 -20.71
C ASP A 424 -9.54 24.49 -19.46
N PRO A 425 -9.30 23.94 -18.25
CA PRO A 425 -9.16 24.76 -17.05
C PRO A 425 -7.81 25.49 -16.99
N LEU A 426 -6.77 24.97 -17.64
CA LEU A 426 -5.37 25.38 -17.49
C LEU A 426 -4.93 26.43 -18.52
N CYS A 427 -5.46 26.38 -19.75
CA CYS A 427 -5.18 27.39 -20.78
C CYS A 427 -6.37 28.36 -20.94
N GLN A 428 -6.59 29.23 -19.95
CA GLN A 428 -7.29 30.49 -20.24
C GLN A 428 -6.35 31.36 -21.07
N SER A 429 -6.37 31.22 -22.39
CA SER A 429 -5.75 32.21 -23.25
C SER A 429 -6.43 33.55 -22.99
N PHE A 430 -5.67 34.54 -22.55
CA PHE A 430 -6.17 35.92 -22.43
C PHE A 430 -6.39 36.57 -23.81
N GLU A 431 -5.84 35.96 -24.88
CA GLU A 431 -5.97 36.45 -26.25
C GLU A 431 -7.24 35.95 -26.93
N TYR A 432 -7.73 34.77 -26.57
CA TYR A 432 -8.89 34.15 -27.20
C TYR A 432 -9.93 33.71 -26.16
N PRO A 433 -11.18 34.17 -26.26
CA PRO A 433 -12.22 33.68 -25.36
C PRO A 433 -12.39 32.17 -25.57
N ASP A 434 -12.39 31.39 -24.47
CA ASP A 434 -12.81 29.99 -24.51
C ASP A 434 -14.19 29.93 -25.20
N THR A 435 -14.29 29.19 -26.29
CA THR A 435 -15.53 29.05 -27.07
C THR A 435 -16.07 27.64 -27.03
N ASP A 436 -15.40 26.75 -26.30
CA ASP A 436 -15.68 25.33 -26.27
C ASP A 436 -16.34 24.94 -24.93
N VAL A 437 -17.08 23.84 -24.97
CA VAL A 437 -17.77 23.26 -23.82
C VAL A 437 -17.50 21.77 -23.85
N LEU A 438 -16.89 21.25 -22.79
CA LEU A 438 -16.73 19.81 -22.62
C LEU A 438 -18.00 19.23 -21.99
N LEU A 439 -18.62 18.30 -22.69
CA LEU A 439 -19.79 17.57 -22.22
C LEU A 439 -19.34 16.29 -21.54
N ALA A 440 -19.71 16.11 -20.28
CA ALA A 440 -19.35 14.96 -19.47
C ALA A 440 -20.59 14.16 -19.05
N TRP A 441 -20.54 12.85 -19.23
CA TRP A 441 -21.49 11.90 -18.66
C TRP A 441 -21.30 11.81 -17.15
N CYS A 442 -22.39 11.92 -16.40
CA CYS A 442 -22.36 11.79 -14.94
C CYS A 442 -22.91 10.42 -14.50
N PRO A 443 -22.24 9.73 -13.58
CA PRO A 443 -22.76 8.48 -13.02
C PRO A 443 -24.01 8.72 -12.17
N PRO A 444 -24.97 7.78 -12.12
CA PRO A 444 -26.22 7.94 -11.39
C PRO A 444 -26.01 8.08 -9.88
N GLN A 445 -24.91 7.54 -9.35
CA GLN A 445 -24.55 7.59 -7.93
C GLN A 445 -24.26 9.02 -7.44
N ASP A 446 -23.76 9.91 -8.30
CA ASP A 446 -23.52 11.32 -7.96
C ASP A 446 -24.82 12.06 -7.58
N PHE A 447 -25.97 11.52 -8.01
CA PHE A 447 -27.30 12.07 -7.75
C PHE A 447 -28.13 11.21 -6.79
N GLY A 448 -27.54 10.17 -6.18
CA GLY A 448 -28.26 9.23 -5.31
C GLY A 448 -29.34 8.42 -6.03
N LEU A 449 -29.25 8.27 -7.36
CA LEU A 449 -30.24 7.54 -8.15
C LEU A 449 -29.99 6.03 -8.07
N ASN A 450 -31.01 5.29 -7.62
CA ASN A 450 -31.03 3.82 -7.65
C ASN A 450 -32.34 3.25 -8.22
N GLN A 451 -32.98 4.01 -9.10
CA GLN A 451 -34.29 3.65 -9.70
C GLN A 451 -34.28 2.36 -10.54
N PHE A 452 -33.10 1.89 -10.96
CA PHE A 452 -32.94 0.68 -11.78
C PHE A 452 -32.10 -0.40 -11.10
N GLU A 453 -31.99 -0.40 -9.76
CA GLU A 453 -31.22 -1.43 -9.02
C GLU A 453 -29.77 -1.56 -9.56
N GLU A 454 -29.09 -0.44 -9.74
CA GLU A 454 -27.72 -0.37 -10.29
C GLU A 454 -27.55 -0.85 -11.76
N LYS A 455 -28.65 -1.17 -12.47
CA LYS A 455 -28.59 -1.53 -13.90
C LYS A 455 -28.27 -0.33 -14.78
N VAL A 456 -27.28 -0.50 -15.64
CA VAL A 456 -26.84 0.47 -16.66
C VAL A 456 -27.01 -0.15 -18.04
N GLY A 457 -27.50 0.61 -19.01
CA GLY A 457 -27.70 0.19 -20.39
C GLY A 457 -28.77 1.01 -21.11
N PRO A 458 -29.02 0.74 -22.41
CA PRO A 458 -29.89 1.58 -23.26
C PRO A 458 -31.34 1.67 -22.81
N ARG A 459 -31.85 0.69 -22.05
CA ARG A 459 -33.19 0.69 -21.47
C ARG A 459 -33.29 1.42 -20.12
N TYR A 460 -32.20 1.43 -19.36
CA TYR A 460 -32.11 1.90 -17.97
C TYR A 460 -31.35 3.23 -17.93
N TYR A 461 -30.46 3.43 -16.96
CA TYR A 461 -29.51 4.55 -17.01
C TYR A 461 -28.49 4.26 -18.10
N TRP A 462 -28.33 5.15 -19.06
CA TRP A 462 -27.46 4.94 -20.20
C TRP A 462 -26.00 4.92 -19.77
N ASP A 463 -25.25 3.95 -20.27
CA ASP A 463 -23.79 3.92 -20.15
C ASP A 463 -23.14 5.02 -21.02
N VAL A 464 -21.83 5.19 -20.89
CA VAL A 464 -21.07 6.26 -21.56
C VAL A 464 -21.13 6.09 -23.08
N ALA A 465 -20.94 4.86 -23.58
CA ALA A 465 -20.96 4.58 -25.00
C ALA A 465 -22.35 4.79 -25.61
N THR A 466 -23.40 4.28 -24.96
CA THR A 466 -24.79 4.49 -25.38
C THR A 466 -25.14 5.98 -25.41
N THR A 467 -24.71 6.75 -24.40
CA THR A 467 -24.95 8.21 -24.37
C THR A 467 -24.24 8.91 -25.52
N TYR A 468 -22.98 8.58 -25.77
CA TYR A 468 -22.19 9.15 -26.87
C TYR A 468 -22.83 8.87 -28.23
N GLU A 469 -23.22 7.61 -28.47
CA GLU A 469 -23.86 7.16 -29.72
C GLU A 469 -25.19 7.89 -29.93
N TRP A 470 -26.07 7.95 -28.93
CA TRP A 470 -27.31 8.72 -28.99
C TRP A 470 -27.08 10.22 -29.27
N MET A 471 -26.05 10.82 -28.65
CA MET A 471 -25.73 12.22 -28.90
C MET A 471 -25.31 12.48 -30.36
N VAL A 472 -24.45 11.63 -30.89
CA VAL A 472 -23.87 11.76 -32.24
C VAL A 472 -24.88 11.41 -33.33
N ASP A 473 -25.61 10.32 -33.17
CA ASP A 473 -26.45 9.74 -34.20
C ASP A 473 -27.89 10.31 -34.18
N GLU A 474 -28.38 10.75 -33.02
CA GLU A 474 -29.77 11.20 -32.84
C GLU A 474 -29.87 12.67 -32.41
N LEU A 475 -29.37 13.03 -31.23
CA LEU A 475 -29.65 14.34 -30.62
C LEU A 475 -29.08 15.52 -31.41
N ILE A 476 -27.78 15.52 -31.69
CA ILE A 476 -27.12 16.65 -32.36
C ILE A 476 -27.71 16.87 -33.77
N PRO A 477 -27.88 15.83 -34.61
CA PRO A 477 -28.56 15.97 -35.90
C PRO A 477 -29.98 16.55 -35.77
N ALA A 478 -30.77 16.05 -34.82
CA ALA A 478 -32.16 16.51 -34.63
C ALA A 478 -32.23 17.97 -34.17
N ALA A 479 -31.40 18.36 -33.20
CA ALA A 479 -31.36 19.72 -32.67
C ALA A 479 -30.92 20.74 -33.74
N LEU A 480 -29.94 20.39 -34.58
CA LEU A 480 -29.50 21.23 -35.70
C LEU A 480 -30.59 21.39 -36.77
N LYS A 481 -31.26 20.30 -37.15
CA LYS A 481 -32.40 20.35 -38.08
C LYS A 481 -33.55 21.21 -37.53
N TRP A 482 -33.85 21.07 -36.24
CA TRP A 482 -34.87 21.86 -35.56
C TRP A 482 -34.53 23.35 -35.53
N ASP A 483 -33.29 23.72 -35.21
CA ASP A 483 -32.85 25.12 -35.20
C ASP A 483 -32.94 25.74 -36.60
N GLN A 484 -32.51 25.02 -37.64
CA GLN A 484 -32.65 25.44 -39.03
C GLN A 484 -34.13 25.66 -39.41
N SER A 485 -35.02 24.77 -38.99
CA SER A 485 -36.45 24.88 -39.29
C SER A 485 -37.09 26.13 -38.66
N LYS A 486 -36.61 26.56 -37.48
CA LYS A 486 -37.03 27.82 -36.83
C LYS A 486 -36.52 29.05 -37.57
N GLN A 487 -35.30 29.00 -38.09
CA GLN A 487 -34.72 30.09 -38.88
C GLN A 487 -35.44 30.29 -40.23
N HIS A 488 -36.15 29.26 -40.72
CA HIS A 488 -36.95 29.32 -41.95
C HIS A 488 -38.43 29.71 -41.77
N GLN A 489 -38.88 30.01 -40.54
CA GLN A 489 -40.19 30.66 -40.38
C GLN A 489 -40.14 32.12 -40.86
N PRO A 490 -41.15 32.61 -41.60
CA PRO A 490 -41.15 33.96 -42.14
C PRO A 490 -41.35 34.98 -41.01
N VAL A 491 -40.25 35.45 -40.43
CA VAL A 491 -40.29 36.53 -39.45
C VAL A 491 -40.63 37.83 -40.19
N ARG A 492 -41.88 38.27 -40.02
CA ARG A 492 -42.37 39.60 -40.39
C ARG A 492 -41.58 40.67 -39.58
N TRP A 493 -40.63 41.31 -40.27
CA TRP A 493 -39.97 42.62 -39.96
C TRP A 493 -38.93 42.68 -38.82
N LYS A 494 -37.64 42.88 -39.18
CA LYS A 494 -36.96 44.20 -39.18
C LYS A 494 -35.48 44.10 -39.62
N ILE A 495 -35.24 44.61 -40.83
CA ILE A 495 -34.16 45.50 -41.30
C ILE A 495 -33.04 45.78 -40.27
N PHE A 496 -31.82 45.26 -40.48
CA PHE A 496 -30.58 46.03 -40.75
C PHE A 496 -29.43 45.12 -41.23
N LYS A 497 -29.14 45.25 -42.54
CA LYS A 497 -27.91 45.04 -43.33
C LYS A 497 -26.88 43.92 -42.98
N ARG A 498 -26.89 42.91 -43.87
CA ARG A 498 -25.79 42.44 -44.75
C ARG A 498 -24.37 42.33 -44.17
N GLY A 499 -24.00 41.11 -43.79
CA GLY A 499 -22.69 40.52 -44.07
C GLY A 499 -22.87 39.40 -45.09
N LYS A 500 -22.05 39.37 -46.15
CA LYS A 500 -22.16 38.47 -47.30
C LYS A 500 -22.19 36.99 -46.87
N SER A 501 -23.36 36.37 -46.95
CA SER A 501 -23.53 34.91 -46.94
C SER A 501 -22.88 34.34 -48.20
N LYS A 502 -21.68 33.75 -48.06
CA LYS A 502 -21.17 32.83 -49.08
C LYS A 502 -22.11 31.64 -49.13
N ALA A 503 -22.65 31.41 -50.32
CA ALA A 503 -23.15 30.17 -50.88
C ALA A 503 -23.72 29.15 -49.88
N ARG A 504 -25.05 29.07 -49.87
CA ARG A 504 -25.79 27.84 -49.64
C ARG A 504 -25.24 26.75 -50.57
N ASN A 505 -24.32 25.94 -50.06
CA ASN A 505 -24.22 24.56 -50.50
C ASN A 505 -25.05 23.77 -49.50
N HIS A 506 -26.07 23.05 -49.97
CA HIS A 506 -26.54 21.89 -49.24
C HIS A 506 -25.33 20.97 -49.02
N PRO A 507 -24.92 20.65 -47.78
CA PRO A 507 -24.00 19.54 -47.60
C PRO A 507 -24.85 18.28 -47.79
N GLU A 508 -24.64 17.57 -48.90
CA GLU A 508 -25.19 16.23 -49.14
C GLU A 508 -24.63 15.16 -48.17
N SER A 509 -23.84 15.53 -47.17
CA SER A 509 -23.57 14.68 -46.01
C SER A 509 -23.45 15.51 -44.74
N PHE A 510 -24.31 15.24 -43.75
CA PHE A 510 -24.06 15.65 -42.38
C PHE A 510 -22.82 14.91 -41.88
N ASP A 511 -21.77 15.65 -41.53
CA ASP A 511 -20.58 15.09 -40.89
C ASP A 511 -20.44 15.66 -39.48
N ILE A 512 -20.64 14.80 -38.49
CA ILE A 512 -20.59 15.13 -37.07
C ILE A 512 -19.23 15.71 -36.65
N ASN A 513 -18.14 15.31 -37.32
CA ASN A 513 -16.78 15.76 -36.95
C ASN A 513 -16.57 17.26 -37.16
N ASN A 514 -17.43 17.91 -37.94
CA ASN A 514 -17.43 19.38 -38.08
C ASN A 514 -18.03 20.11 -36.87
N TYR A 515 -18.70 19.39 -35.98
CA TYR A 515 -19.43 19.95 -34.84
C TYR A 515 -18.84 19.57 -33.49
N ILE A 516 -18.12 18.44 -33.42
CA ILE A 516 -17.61 17.89 -32.18
C ILE A 516 -16.12 17.56 -32.28
N ARG A 517 -15.43 17.63 -31.14
CA ARG A 517 -14.17 16.91 -30.92
C ARG A 517 -14.44 15.75 -29.99
N SER A 518 -14.40 14.52 -30.51
CA SER A 518 -14.68 13.32 -29.73
C SER A 518 -13.64 13.12 -28.63
N CYS A 519 -14.10 12.72 -27.44
CA CYS A 519 -13.23 12.17 -26.40
C CYS A 519 -13.15 10.64 -26.46
N ARG A 520 -13.78 9.99 -27.44
CA ARG A 520 -13.70 8.55 -27.67
C ARG A 520 -12.50 8.24 -28.57
N HIS A 521 -11.59 7.39 -28.10
CA HIS A 521 -10.48 6.85 -28.87
C HIS A 521 -10.82 5.50 -29.49
N GLY A 522 -10.02 5.08 -30.46
CA GLY A 522 -10.08 3.71 -31.01
C GLY A 522 -9.86 2.66 -29.92
N LYS A 523 -10.80 1.72 -29.81
CA LYS A 523 -10.71 0.58 -28.88
C LYS A 523 -9.37 -0.14 -29.10
N ILE A 524 -8.66 -0.49 -28.03
CA ILE A 524 -7.50 -1.40 -28.18
C ILE A 524 -8.07 -2.74 -28.64
N GLU A 525 -7.67 -3.19 -29.82
CA GLU A 525 -8.05 -4.50 -30.32
C GLU A 525 -7.72 -5.56 -29.27
N ASN A 526 -8.62 -6.51 -29.08
CA ASN A 526 -8.26 -7.70 -28.31
C ASN A 526 -7.17 -8.41 -29.12
N THR A 527 -6.10 -8.84 -28.47
CA THR A 527 -5.00 -9.51 -29.17
C THR A 527 -5.46 -10.79 -29.86
N GLY A 528 -6.55 -11.41 -29.38
CA GLY A 528 -7.23 -12.53 -30.04
C GLY A 528 -7.89 -12.19 -31.38
N ASP A 529 -8.18 -10.91 -31.66
CA ASP A 529 -8.82 -10.44 -32.90
C ASP A 529 -7.81 -9.97 -33.96
N ILE A 530 -6.50 -10.06 -33.64
CA ILE A 530 -5.39 -9.64 -34.51
C ILE A 530 -5.00 -10.81 -35.40
N ASP A 531 -5.44 -10.75 -36.66
CA ASP A 531 -5.26 -11.80 -37.66
C ASP A 531 -4.65 -11.28 -38.98
N THR A 532 -4.30 -9.99 -39.04
CA THR A 532 -3.73 -9.31 -40.21
C THR A 532 -2.52 -8.46 -39.82
N ALA A 533 -1.62 -8.22 -40.77
CA ALA A 533 -0.39 -7.48 -40.53
C ALA A 533 -0.68 -6.01 -40.18
N GLU A 534 -1.72 -5.42 -40.74
CA GLU A 534 -2.18 -4.06 -40.48
C GLU A 534 -2.68 -3.88 -39.03
N LYS A 535 -3.43 -4.87 -38.52
CA LYS A 535 -3.86 -4.89 -37.12
C LYS A 535 -2.67 -5.05 -36.18
N LEU A 536 -1.74 -5.95 -36.51
CA LEU A 536 -0.52 -6.15 -35.73
C LEU A 536 0.32 -4.85 -35.69
N LEU A 537 0.49 -4.19 -36.84
CA LEU A 537 1.17 -2.89 -36.96
C LEU A 537 0.49 -1.81 -36.11
N THR A 538 -0.84 -1.80 -36.07
CA THR A 538 -1.59 -0.85 -35.22
C THR A 538 -1.27 -1.07 -33.74
N VAL A 539 -1.19 -2.31 -33.28
CA VAL A 539 -0.85 -2.61 -31.88
C VAL A 539 0.61 -2.30 -31.55
N THR A 540 1.55 -2.62 -32.43
CA THR A 540 2.98 -2.32 -32.20
C THR A 540 3.25 -0.82 -32.18
N ARG A 541 2.59 -0.03 -33.04
CA ARG A 541 2.64 1.46 -33.00
C ARG A 541 2.09 2.02 -31.69
N ARG A 542 1.05 1.42 -31.12
CA ARG A 542 0.51 1.83 -29.81
C ARG A 542 1.48 1.52 -28.68
N LEU A 543 2.11 0.34 -28.69
CA LEU A 543 3.15 -0.01 -27.72
C LEU A 543 4.37 0.93 -27.85
N GLN A 544 4.81 1.22 -29.07
CA GLN A 544 5.86 2.21 -29.33
C GLN A 544 5.50 3.59 -28.75
N SER A 545 4.30 4.10 -29.06
CA SER A 545 3.82 5.39 -28.55
C SER A 545 3.75 5.41 -27.02
N PHE A 546 3.33 4.31 -26.41
CA PHE A 546 3.28 4.17 -24.95
C PHE A 546 4.67 4.26 -24.31
N PHE A 547 5.67 3.56 -24.84
CA PHE A 547 7.02 3.61 -24.29
C PHE A 547 7.75 4.94 -24.60
N SER A 548 7.52 5.54 -25.78
CA SER A 548 8.21 6.78 -26.18
C SER A 548 7.69 8.03 -25.47
N SER A 549 6.40 8.08 -25.11
CA SER A 549 5.78 9.26 -24.49
C SER A 549 5.89 9.30 -22.96
N ARG A 550 6.36 8.22 -22.32
CA ARG A 550 6.37 8.11 -20.86
C ARG A 550 7.64 8.67 -20.22
N ARG A 551 7.42 9.53 -19.22
CA ARG A 551 8.47 10.03 -18.31
C ARG A 551 8.82 9.03 -17.21
N SER A 552 7.82 8.35 -16.66
CA SER A 552 8.02 7.35 -15.60
C SER A 552 8.50 6.03 -16.19
N THR A 553 9.49 5.41 -15.54
CA THR A 553 10.01 4.10 -15.93
C THR A 553 8.95 3.01 -15.78
N VAL A 554 8.79 2.18 -16.81
CA VAL A 554 7.90 1.02 -16.80
C VAL A 554 8.73 -0.24 -16.59
N TYR A 555 8.39 -1.01 -15.56
CA TYR A 555 8.96 -2.34 -15.34
C TYR A 555 8.41 -3.35 -16.37
N VAL A 556 9.30 -3.92 -17.17
CA VAL A 556 9.02 -5.05 -18.07
C VAL A 556 9.74 -6.28 -17.52
N SER A 557 8.97 -7.31 -17.14
CA SER A 557 9.54 -8.56 -16.64
C SER A 557 10.44 -9.23 -17.66
N ARG A 558 11.33 -10.10 -17.17
CA ARG A 558 12.20 -10.93 -18.00
C ARG A 558 11.41 -11.68 -19.07
N GLU A 559 10.32 -12.31 -18.67
CA GLU A 559 9.47 -13.12 -19.55
C GLU A 559 8.83 -12.26 -20.65
N ASN A 560 8.29 -11.09 -20.29
CA ASN A 560 7.65 -10.19 -21.26
C ASN A 560 8.66 -9.60 -22.25
N TYR A 561 9.88 -9.29 -21.78
CA TYR A 561 10.95 -8.82 -22.63
C TYR A 561 11.38 -9.89 -23.64
N LYS A 562 11.56 -11.14 -23.18
CA LYS A 562 11.87 -12.27 -24.07
C LYS A 562 10.80 -12.45 -25.15
N LEU A 563 9.53 -12.49 -24.76
CA LEU A 563 8.42 -12.65 -25.70
C LEU A 563 8.39 -11.54 -26.76
N ALA A 564 8.69 -10.30 -26.40
CA ALA A 564 8.74 -9.19 -27.34
C ALA A 564 9.86 -9.33 -28.38
N PHE A 565 11.05 -9.79 -27.98
CA PHE A 565 12.14 -10.05 -28.92
C PHE A 565 11.90 -11.30 -29.76
N SER A 566 11.33 -12.37 -29.18
CA SER A 566 10.92 -13.54 -29.94
C SER A 566 9.90 -13.17 -31.02
N ALA A 567 8.90 -12.37 -30.67
CA ALA A 567 7.91 -11.85 -31.60
C ALA A 567 8.56 -11.02 -32.72
N LEU A 568 9.54 -10.16 -32.40
CA LEU A 568 10.26 -9.39 -33.42
C LEU A 568 11.08 -10.30 -34.33
N GLY A 569 11.77 -11.29 -33.75
CA GLY A 569 12.56 -12.28 -34.48
C GLY A 569 11.70 -13.01 -35.52
N THR A 570 10.52 -13.49 -35.12
CA THR A 570 9.54 -14.10 -36.04
C THR A 570 9.10 -13.14 -37.14
N VAL A 571 8.78 -11.89 -36.82
CA VAL A 571 8.37 -10.90 -37.82
C VAL A 571 9.49 -10.61 -38.83
N ILE A 572 10.74 -10.48 -38.37
CA ILE A 572 11.89 -10.25 -39.26
C ILE A 572 12.16 -11.48 -40.14
N GLU A 573 12.15 -12.68 -39.57
CA GLU A 573 12.45 -13.94 -40.27
C GLU A 573 11.49 -14.20 -41.46
N TYR A 574 10.22 -13.83 -41.30
CA TYR A 574 9.18 -13.99 -42.31
C TYR A 574 8.92 -12.74 -43.16
N SER A 575 9.84 -11.76 -43.14
CA SER A 575 9.74 -10.53 -43.94
C SER A 575 10.95 -10.37 -44.86
N SER A 576 10.79 -9.60 -45.94
CA SER A 576 11.90 -9.28 -46.89
C SER A 576 12.41 -7.86 -46.73
N CYS A 577 12.29 -7.27 -45.53
CA CYS A 577 12.66 -5.89 -45.26
C CYS A 577 14.19 -5.72 -45.35
N ASP A 578 14.67 -4.95 -46.33
CA ASP A 578 16.10 -4.65 -46.52
C ASP A 578 16.46 -3.28 -45.91
N ASN A 579 16.28 -3.15 -44.59
CA ASN A 579 16.58 -1.91 -43.85
C ASN A 579 17.51 -2.17 -42.66
N PHE A 580 18.61 -2.90 -42.92
CA PHE A 580 19.58 -3.26 -41.90
C PHE A 580 20.08 -2.06 -41.09
N GLY A 581 20.44 -0.96 -41.74
CA GLY A 581 21.00 0.22 -41.06
C GLY A 581 20.05 0.82 -40.02
N TYR A 582 18.76 0.93 -40.33
CA TYR A 582 17.76 1.44 -39.39
C TYR A 582 17.48 0.44 -38.25
N LEU A 583 17.28 -0.84 -38.59
CA LEU A 583 16.97 -1.86 -37.58
C LEU A 583 18.14 -2.07 -36.61
N HIS A 584 19.36 -2.19 -37.13
CA HIS A 584 20.57 -2.29 -36.32
C HIS A 584 20.83 -1.01 -35.51
N GLY A 585 20.56 0.18 -36.07
CA GLY A 585 20.70 1.44 -35.33
C GLY A 585 19.75 1.54 -34.13
N ASN A 586 18.54 1.00 -34.22
CA ASN A 586 17.61 0.93 -33.07
C ASN A 586 18.01 -0.16 -32.07
N LEU A 587 18.66 -1.23 -32.52
CA LEU A 587 19.07 -2.40 -31.73
C LEU A 587 20.59 -2.46 -31.54
N ASP A 588 21.28 -1.32 -31.46
CA ASP A 588 22.73 -1.20 -31.52
C ASP A 588 23.49 -1.94 -30.40
N TYR A 589 22.81 -2.23 -29.29
CA TYR A 589 23.32 -3.06 -28.20
C TYR A 589 23.45 -4.54 -28.58
N LEU A 590 22.82 -5.00 -29.66
CA LEU A 590 23.00 -6.33 -30.24
C LEU A 590 24.29 -6.37 -31.08
N LYS A 591 25.43 -6.37 -30.40
CA LYS A 591 26.75 -6.30 -31.03
C LYS A 591 26.96 -7.49 -31.99
N ASN A 592 27.68 -7.23 -33.08
CA ASN A 592 28.17 -8.20 -34.09
C ASN A 592 27.24 -8.54 -35.28
N ALA A 593 26.07 -7.91 -35.41
CA ALA A 593 25.29 -8.01 -36.65
C ALA A 593 25.93 -7.17 -37.77
N ARG A 594 26.03 -7.72 -38.98
CA ARG A 594 26.66 -7.08 -40.16
C ARG A 594 25.73 -7.01 -41.37
N ASP A 595 24.64 -7.77 -41.33
CA ASP A 595 23.65 -7.92 -42.38
C ASP A 595 22.30 -8.34 -41.75
N MET A 596 21.24 -8.39 -42.55
CA MET A 596 19.92 -8.81 -42.08
C MET A 596 19.92 -10.23 -41.45
N PRO A 597 20.51 -11.28 -42.06
CA PRO A 597 20.53 -12.61 -41.45
C PRO A 597 21.24 -12.68 -40.08
N SER A 598 22.37 -11.99 -39.92
CA SER A 598 23.07 -11.93 -38.64
C SER A 598 22.32 -11.09 -37.60
N LEU A 599 21.58 -10.04 -38.02
CA LEU A 599 20.69 -9.29 -37.13
C LEU A 599 19.53 -10.15 -36.63
N THR A 600 18.85 -10.88 -37.51
CA THR A 600 17.77 -11.80 -37.13
C THR A 600 18.26 -12.83 -36.11
N ARG A 601 19.43 -13.43 -36.36
CA ARG A 601 20.06 -14.37 -35.42
C ARG A 601 20.37 -13.70 -34.08
N ALA A 602 20.94 -12.50 -34.08
CA ALA A 602 21.26 -11.76 -32.86
C ALA A 602 20.00 -11.43 -32.03
N VAL A 603 18.88 -11.09 -32.67
CA VAL A 603 17.58 -10.86 -32.00
C VAL A 603 17.09 -12.14 -31.31
N ILE A 604 17.13 -13.28 -32.02
CA ILE A 604 16.69 -14.58 -31.49
C ILE A 604 17.61 -15.06 -30.35
N GLU A 605 18.92 -14.98 -30.52
CA GLU A 605 19.91 -15.36 -29.50
C GLU A 605 19.80 -14.48 -28.26
N HIS A 606 19.60 -13.17 -28.43
CA HIS A 606 19.38 -12.25 -27.32
C HIS A 606 18.11 -12.58 -26.55
N ALA A 607 17.00 -12.89 -27.24
CA ALA A 607 15.77 -13.34 -26.59
C ALA A 607 16.00 -14.60 -25.73
N ALA A 608 16.79 -15.56 -26.22
CA ALA A 608 17.10 -16.79 -25.49
C ALA A 608 18.02 -16.52 -24.27
N ALA A 609 19.08 -15.75 -24.47
CA ALA A 609 20.14 -15.54 -23.49
C ALA A 609 19.81 -14.51 -22.40
N TRP A 610 18.90 -13.57 -22.66
CA TRP A 610 18.56 -12.52 -21.69
C TRP A 610 18.06 -13.12 -20.37
N ASN A 611 18.59 -12.69 -19.23
CA ASN A 611 18.19 -13.25 -17.92
C ASN A 611 17.77 -12.18 -16.91
N ASP A 612 17.46 -10.98 -17.37
CA ASP A 612 17.15 -9.83 -16.50
C ASP A 612 15.78 -9.21 -16.87
N TYR A 613 15.33 -8.22 -16.13
CA TYR A 613 14.20 -7.37 -16.51
C TYR A 613 14.63 -6.23 -17.44
N CYS A 614 13.67 -5.47 -17.96
CA CYS A 614 13.93 -4.22 -18.66
C CYS A 614 13.16 -3.07 -17.98
N ALA A 615 13.90 -2.04 -17.57
CA ALA A 615 13.35 -0.80 -17.01
C ALA A 615 13.81 0.41 -17.83
N ASN A 616 13.97 0.23 -19.14
CA ASN A 616 14.38 1.29 -20.04
C ASN A 616 13.33 1.46 -21.14
N ASN A 617 12.49 2.49 -20.98
CA ASN A 617 11.43 2.82 -21.93
C ASN A 617 11.97 3.05 -23.35
N PHE A 618 13.15 3.66 -23.47
CA PHE A 618 13.78 3.94 -24.77
C PHE A 618 14.18 2.65 -25.51
N LYS A 619 14.70 1.64 -24.80
CA LYS A 619 14.97 0.32 -25.39
C LYS A 619 13.70 -0.35 -25.92
N MET A 620 12.59 -0.23 -25.19
CA MET A 620 11.31 -0.79 -25.65
C MET A 620 10.73 0.00 -26.83
N ASP A 621 10.80 1.34 -26.83
CA ASP A 621 10.44 2.17 -28.00
C ASP A 621 11.21 1.74 -29.25
N HIS A 622 12.54 1.62 -29.14
CA HIS A 622 13.41 1.18 -30.23
C HIS A 622 13.06 -0.21 -30.76
N LEU A 623 12.74 -1.17 -29.88
CA LEU A 623 12.26 -2.48 -30.27
C LEU A 623 10.97 -2.39 -31.12
N PHE A 624 10.01 -1.55 -30.72
CA PHE A 624 8.76 -1.40 -31.46
C PHE A 624 8.88 -0.57 -32.74
N ARG A 625 9.87 0.32 -32.84
CA ARG A 625 10.25 0.95 -34.13
C ARG A 625 10.72 -0.08 -35.16
N CYS A 626 11.37 -1.15 -34.72
CA CYS A 626 11.74 -2.24 -35.61
C CYS A 626 10.51 -3.00 -36.13
N PHE A 627 9.51 -3.26 -35.28
CA PHE A 627 8.24 -3.83 -35.74
C PHE A 627 7.57 -2.93 -36.78
N ASP A 628 7.48 -1.63 -36.51
CA ASP A 628 6.90 -0.64 -37.42
C ASP A 628 7.60 -0.68 -38.78
N ALA A 629 8.93 -0.58 -38.81
CA ALA A 629 9.70 -0.59 -40.05
C ALA A 629 9.54 -1.89 -40.87
N VAL A 630 9.43 -3.06 -40.20
CA VAL A 630 9.30 -4.34 -40.90
C VAL A 630 7.86 -4.54 -41.40
N LEU A 631 6.86 -4.29 -40.58
CA LEU A 631 5.44 -4.49 -40.94
C LEU A 631 4.96 -3.45 -41.97
N ASP A 632 5.37 -2.19 -41.84
CA ASP A 632 4.99 -1.10 -42.76
C ASP A 632 5.63 -1.24 -44.15
N SER A 633 6.70 -2.05 -44.28
CA SER A 633 7.32 -2.35 -45.57
C SER A 633 6.40 -3.10 -46.54
N GLY A 634 5.30 -3.69 -46.05
CA GLY A 634 4.41 -4.54 -46.85
C GLY A 634 5.03 -5.86 -47.29
N THR A 635 6.21 -6.23 -46.76
CA THR A 635 6.94 -7.45 -47.14
C THR A 635 6.72 -8.63 -46.19
N CYS A 636 5.87 -8.45 -45.17
CA CYS A 636 5.57 -9.49 -44.19
C CYS A 636 4.77 -10.62 -44.84
N ARG A 637 5.26 -11.86 -44.69
CA ARG A 637 4.65 -13.07 -45.27
C ARG A 637 3.97 -13.96 -44.23
N LEU A 638 3.80 -13.46 -43.01
CA LEU A 638 3.10 -14.19 -41.94
C LEU A 638 1.63 -14.40 -42.33
N ASN A 639 1.13 -15.61 -42.15
CA ASN A 639 -0.29 -15.92 -42.31
C ASN A 639 -1.09 -15.59 -41.03
N ALA A 640 -2.42 -15.65 -41.11
CA ALA A 640 -3.30 -15.27 -40.01
C ALA A 640 -3.11 -16.09 -38.70
N VAL A 641 -2.57 -17.30 -38.77
CA VAL A 641 -2.25 -18.11 -37.57
C VAL A 641 -0.96 -17.62 -36.94
N GLU A 642 0.07 -17.41 -37.74
CA GLU A 642 1.37 -16.91 -37.26
C GLU A 642 1.26 -15.48 -36.70
N ILE A 643 0.43 -14.63 -37.32
CA ILE A 643 0.12 -13.28 -36.80
C ILE A 643 -0.57 -13.37 -35.43
N ARG A 644 -1.51 -14.29 -35.25
CA ARG A 644 -2.16 -14.52 -33.94
C ARG A 644 -1.16 -15.01 -32.89
N ASP A 645 -0.19 -15.84 -33.26
CA ASP A 645 0.87 -16.28 -32.36
C ASP A 645 1.80 -15.14 -31.96
N VAL A 646 2.18 -14.27 -32.89
CA VAL A 646 2.95 -13.04 -32.58
C VAL A 646 2.14 -12.11 -31.68
N ALA A 647 0.86 -11.87 -31.98
CA ALA A 647 -0.03 -11.06 -31.16
C ALA A 647 -0.17 -11.62 -29.73
N LYS A 648 -0.23 -12.95 -29.58
CA LYS A 648 -0.27 -13.63 -28.28
C LYS A 648 1.02 -13.44 -27.48
N GLN A 649 2.18 -13.43 -28.14
CA GLN A 649 3.45 -13.11 -27.48
C GLN A 649 3.51 -11.66 -27.00
N LEU A 650 2.88 -10.73 -27.71
CA LEU A 650 2.82 -9.31 -27.33
C LEU A 650 1.72 -8.98 -26.31
N ASP A 651 0.74 -9.86 -26.11
CA ASP A 651 -0.39 -9.62 -25.20
C ASP A 651 0.02 -9.20 -23.77
N PRO A 652 1.00 -9.84 -23.11
CA PRO A 652 1.43 -9.41 -21.78
C PRO A 652 1.87 -7.94 -21.73
N LEU A 653 2.50 -7.41 -22.78
CA LEU A 653 2.88 -6.00 -22.87
C LEU A 653 1.68 -5.08 -23.16
N VAL A 654 0.70 -5.56 -23.93
CA VAL A 654 -0.57 -4.85 -24.12
C VAL A 654 -1.35 -4.76 -22.81
N GLN A 655 -1.38 -5.83 -22.01
CA GLN A 655 -2.00 -5.82 -20.68
C GLN A 655 -1.26 -4.89 -19.72
N LEU A 656 0.08 -4.92 -19.72
CA LEU A 656 0.90 -3.97 -18.95
C LEU A 656 0.58 -2.53 -19.34
N MET A 657 0.57 -2.21 -20.64
CA MET A 657 0.19 -0.89 -21.13
C MET A 657 -1.19 -0.46 -20.62
N ARG A 658 -2.20 -1.34 -20.71
CA ARG A 658 -3.56 -1.08 -20.23
C ARG A 658 -3.61 -0.84 -18.73
N GLN A 659 -2.87 -1.62 -17.94
CA GLN A 659 -2.78 -1.46 -16.49
C GLN A 659 -2.15 -0.12 -16.13
N VAL A 660 -1.00 0.23 -16.70
CA VAL A 660 -0.35 1.50 -16.36
C VAL A 660 -1.21 2.68 -16.83
N GLN A 661 -1.82 2.62 -18.01
CA GLN A 661 -2.77 3.65 -18.46
C GLN A 661 -3.99 3.78 -17.53
N LEU A 662 -4.50 2.67 -16.99
CA LEU A 662 -5.61 2.69 -16.04
C LEU A 662 -5.18 3.35 -14.71
N LEU A 663 -3.95 3.14 -14.24
CA LEU A 663 -3.41 3.85 -13.07
C LEU A 663 -3.24 5.34 -13.34
N ASP A 664 -2.61 5.73 -14.46
CA ASP A 664 -2.47 7.15 -14.85
C ASP A 664 -3.82 7.86 -14.89
N ARG A 665 -4.84 7.15 -15.39
CA ARG A 665 -6.22 7.62 -15.42
C ARG A 665 -6.73 7.96 -14.03
N GLN A 666 -6.44 7.13 -13.03
CA GLN A 666 -6.81 7.43 -11.64
C GLN A 666 -5.95 8.53 -11.02
N GLN A 667 -4.65 8.60 -11.32
CA GLN A 667 -3.80 9.70 -10.85
C GLN A 667 -4.32 11.06 -11.33
N LYS A 668 -4.70 11.17 -12.61
CA LYS A 668 -5.30 12.39 -13.17
C LYS A 668 -6.64 12.76 -12.52
N ARG A 669 -7.45 11.77 -12.13
CA ARG A 669 -8.70 12.02 -11.39
C ARG A 669 -8.44 12.53 -9.96
N LEU A 670 -7.35 12.08 -9.34
CA LEU A 670 -6.95 12.44 -7.98
C LEU A 670 -6.12 13.72 -7.91
N ALA A 671 -5.57 14.18 -9.04
CA ALA A 671 -4.96 15.49 -9.17
C ALA A 671 -6.02 16.56 -8.83
N ALA A 672 -5.87 17.17 -7.65
CA ALA A 672 -6.75 18.24 -7.22
C ALA A 672 -6.75 19.36 -8.27
N PRO A 673 -7.88 20.06 -8.49
CA PRO A 673 -7.83 21.38 -9.10
C PRO A 673 -7.00 22.24 -8.13
N HIS A 674 -5.75 22.53 -8.52
CA HIS A 674 -4.92 23.50 -7.84
C HIS A 674 -5.52 24.91 -7.95
#